data_AF-A0A6P5LWE9-F1
#
_entry.id   AF-A0A6P5LWE9-F1
#
_cell.length_a   1.000
_cell.length_b   1.000
_cell.length_c   1.000
_cell.angle_alpha   90.00
_cell.angle_beta   90.00
_cell.angle_gamma   90.00
#
_symmetry.space_group_name_H-M   'P 1'
#
loop_
_entity.id
_entity.type
_entity.pdbx_description
1 polymer ?
#
loop_
_entity_poly.entity_id
_entity_poly.type
_entity_poly.pdbx_seq_one_letter_code
_entity_poly.pdbx_strand_id
1 'polypeptide(L)'
;MTQKESKTGTCPRPLGARLRRRPPLPNSSPRVRTPAAGGRLAESACAGLLSLPGSSRGPQARGTMAFIRKKQREQQLQLYSKERFSLLLLNLEEYYFEQHTANHIFCEGRQNERKTRGSLKICSKSVIFEPDETFQPIVKIPLRDCIKIEKQGDNGANSLFAKTRQGRISLVFSQVYFIKEHNIVAPYKIERGKMQYVFELDIAGKVEDVVETLLQLHRASCLDKLGDQTAMITAILQSRLARTSFDKNRFQSLSEIFKMECKAEMVTPLVTNPGHVCITDTNLYFQPLNGYPKPVVQITLQDVRRIYKRRHGLMPLGLEVFCTEDDLCSDIYLKFYESQDRDELYFYIATYLDEETEADRGQVIRHSHIAKNHITEHTAESYMLQWQRGHISNYQYLLHLNNLADRSCNDLSQYPVFPWIINDYFSAELDLSNPETFRDLSKPIGALNKERLERLLIRYQEMPEPKFMYGSHYSSPGYVLFYLVRIAPEHMLCLQNGRFDHADRMFNSIAETWKNCLDGATDFKELIPEFYGDDFSFLVNNLKLDLGKRQGGKMVDDVQLPPWASGPKDFLQKSKEALESNYVSEHLHEWIDLIFGYKQKGNEAIGAHNIFHPLTYEGGVDLNSIADPDEKVAMLTQILEFGQTPKQLFVIPHPRRITTKVKSLPRPSSQSASLADSPVSPGEESFEDLTEESRTLAWNNITKLKLHESYKIHKEAITGIAVSFNGSSVFTTSQDSTLKMFSKESRTLQRSISFSNMALSSCLVLPGDNTVISSSWDNNVYFYSIAFGRRQDTLMGHDDAVSKISWHNNRLYSASWDSTVKVWSCVPLEMTGTKKHHFELLAELEHDVSVDTISLNSASTLLVSGTKEGIINIWDLTTATMLHQISCHSGTVYNAAFSPDSRHVLSTGEDGCLKVIDVQTGMLISSMTSEHPQRCFLWDGNCVLAGSQSGELLVWDLIEARVSERIQGHTGAVTSIWMNEQCSSIITGGEDRQIMFWKLQY
;
A
#
# COMPACT_ATOMS: atom_id res chain seq x y z
N MET A 1 -15.36 -23.94 -69.91
CA MET A 1 -16.61 -24.63 -69.52
C MET A 1 -16.90 -24.22 -68.07
N THR A 2 -18.08 -23.73 -67.67
CA THR A 2 -19.32 -23.41 -68.41
C THR A 2 -20.15 -22.43 -67.57
N GLN A 3 -20.78 -21.41 -68.21
CA GLN A 3 -22.21 -21.01 -68.12
C GLN A 3 -22.97 -21.02 -66.76
N LYS A 4 -23.91 -20.12 -66.41
CA LYS A 4 -24.79 -19.11 -67.09
C LYS A 4 -25.54 -18.28 -65.98
N GLU A 5 -26.22 -17.13 -66.13
CA GLU A 5 -26.30 -16.06 -67.16
C GLU A 5 -27.10 -14.81 -66.66
N SER A 6 -26.56 -13.58 -66.74
CA SER A 6 -27.31 -12.31 -67.02
C SER A 6 -28.38 -11.79 -66.00
N LYS A 7 -28.88 -10.53 -65.96
CA LYS A 7 -29.04 -9.36 -66.88
C LYS A 7 -28.88 -8.02 -66.11
N THR A 8 -28.16 -6.98 -66.57
CA THR A 8 -28.55 -5.84 -67.46
C THR A 8 -29.86 -5.11 -67.09
N GLY A 9 -30.01 -3.76 -67.07
CA GLY A 9 -29.18 -2.57 -67.40
C GLY A 9 -29.85 -1.29 -66.79
N THR A 10 -29.57 -0.01 -67.10
CA THR A 10 -28.88 0.67 -68.23
C THR A 10 -28.32 2.06 -67.84
N CYS A 11 -27.47 2.64 -68.72
CA CYS A 11 -26.86 4.00 -68.65
C CYS A 11 -27.80 5.13 -69.21
N PRO A 12 -27.45 6.46 -69.31
CA PRO A 12 -26.12 7.05 -69.55
C PRO A 12 -25.75 8.45 -68.93
N ARG A 13 -24.51 8.90 -69.25
CA ARG A 13 -23.95 10.29 -69.21
C ARG A 13 -24.30 11.04 -70.55
N PRO A 14 -23.85 12.28 -70.94
CA PRO A 14 -22.68 13.09 -70.47
C PRO A 14 -22.75 14.65 -70.58
N LEU A 15 -21.59 15.34 -70.37
CA LEU A 15 -21.24 16.74 -70.72
C LEU A 15 -22.06 17.89 -70.04
N GLY A 16 -21.66 19.17 -70.02
CA GLY A 16 -20.36 19.81 -70.29
C GLY A 16 -20.44 21.32 -70.68
N ALA A 17 -19.61 22.18 -70.07
CA ALA A 17 -19.18 23.56 -70.48
C ALA A 17 -19.88 24.87 -69.96
N ARG A 18 -19.12 25.62 -69.14
CA ARG A 18 -18.68 27.05 -69.25
C ARG A 18 -19.64 28.28 -69.40
N LEU A 19 -19.27 29.33 -68.60
CA LEU A 19 -19.17 30.80 -68.88
C LEU A 19 -20.21 31.85 -68.35
N ARG A 20 -19.76 32.58 -67.29
CA ARG A 20 -19.83 34.06 -67.01
C ARG A 20 -21.05 34.94 -67.42
N ARG A 21 -21.57 35.71 -66.44
CA ARG A 21 -21.56 37.22 -66.42
C ARG A 21 -21.94 37.81 -65.03
N ARG A 22 -21.81 39.15 -64.89
CA ARG A 22 -22.02 40.04 -63.70
C ARG A 22 -23.09 41.13 -64.08
N PRO A 23 -23.44 42.14 -63.23
CA PRO A 23 -23.84 42.21 -61.81
C PRO A 23 -25.26 42.86 -61.69
N PRO A 24 -25.71 43.50 -60.58
CA PRO A 24 -25.30 44.88 -60.21
C PRO A 24 -25.20 45.18 -58.68
N LEU A 25 -24.86 46.43 -58.34
CA LEU A 25 -24.95 47.06 -57.00
C LEU A 25 -26.12 48.06 -56.95
N PRO A 26 -26.46 48.63 -55.77
CA PRO A 26 -26.11 50.04 -55.58
C PRO A 26 -25.54 50.40 -54.19
N ASN A 27 -25.08 51.64 -54.04
CA ASN A 27 -24.39 52.17 -52.86
C ASN A 27 -25.32 53.00 -51.95
N SER A 28 -24.95 53.16 -50.68
CA SER A 28 -24.82 54.51 -50.08
C SER A 28 -23.93 54.52 -48.83
N SER A 29 -23.02 55.50 -48.77
CA SER A 29 -22.34 55.99 -47.55
C SER A 29 -22.55 57.51 -47.49
N PRO A 30 -22.26 58.20 -46.37
CA PRO A 30 -20.99 58.95 -46.36
C PRO A 30 -20.37 59.31 -44.99
N ARG A 31 -19.02 59.37 -44.97
CA ARG A 31 -18.16 60.36 -44.24
C ARG A 31 -18.17 60.37 -42.68
N VAL A 32 -17.21 60.98 -41.98
CA VAL A 32 -15.72 61.03 -42.02
C VAL A 32 -15.24 62.10 -41.03
N ARG A 33 -14.43 61.74 -40.03
CA ARG A 33 -13.24 62.50 -39.53
C ARG A 33 -12.57 61.83 -38.31
N THR A 34 -11.24 61.90 -38.30
CA THR A 34 -10.27 61.63 -37.21
C THR A 34 -10.17 62.85 -36.26
N PRO A 35 -9.51 62.84 -35.06
CA PRO A 35 -8.26 62.11 -34.75
C PRO A 35 -7.98 61.66 -33.28
N ALA A 36 -6.73 61.22 -33.07
CA ALA A 36 -5.89 61.34 -31.86
C ALA A 36 -5.91 60.26 -30.74
N ALA A 37 -4.71 59.72 -30.54
CA ALA A 37 -4.16 58.85 -29.49
C ALA A 37 -4.66 58.98 -28.04
N GLY A 38 -4.61 57.87 -27.28
CA GLY A 38 -4.89 57.89 -25.83
C GLY A 38 -4.74 56.58 -25.02
N GLY A 39 -3.57 55.92 -25.02
CA GLY A 39 -3.01 55.22 -23.85
C GLY A 39 -3.63 53.93 -23.23
N ARG A 40 -2.72 53.03 -22.83
CA ARG A 40 -2.80 51.94 -21.81
C ARG A 40 -3.47 50.60 -22.16
N LEU A 41 -2.84 49.56 -21.59
CA LEU A 41 -3.17 48.14 -21.67
C LEU A 41 -4.36 47.79 -20.76
N ALA A 42 -5.16 46.81 -21.19
CA ALA A 42 -6.09 46.07 -20.35
C ALA A 42 -6.42 44.71 -21.01
N GLU A 43 -5.50 43.74 -20.94
CA GLU A 43 -5.84 42.35 -21.25
C GLU A 43 -6.63 41.76 -20.08
N SER A 44 -7.80 41.20 -20.37
CA SER A 44 -8.74 40.62 -19.41
C SER A 44 -9.56 39.53 -20.10
N ALA A 45 -10.24 38.70 -19.31
CA ALA A 45 -11.11 37.61 -19.74
C ALA A 45 -10.44 36.40 -20.44
N CYS A 46 -9.49 35.77 -19.75
CA CYS A 46 -9.30 34.30 -19.77
C CYS A 46 -8.87 33.78 -18.39
N ALA A 47 -9.66 34.10 -17.37
CA ALA A 47 -9.50 33.59 -16.00
C ALA A 47 -10.85 33.05 -15.50
N GLY A 48 -10.85 31.82 -14.98
CA GLY A 48 -12.04 31.13 -14.48
C GLY A 48 -12.11 29.68 -14.95
N LEU A 49 -12.66 28.80 -14.09
CA LEU A 49 -12.94 27.38 -14.33
C LEU A 49 -11.72 26.46 -14.56
N LEU A 50 -11.04 26.08 -13.47
CA LEU A 50 -11.02 24.65 -13.10
C LEU A 50 -10.67 24.36 -11.62
N SER A 51 -11.11 25.22 -10.69
CA SER A 51 -11.66 24.72 -9.43
C SER A 51 -13.18 24.63 -9.59
N LEU A 52 -13.78 23.53 -9.14
CA LEU A 52 -15.22 23.37 -9.00
C LEU A 52 -15.48 22.80 -7.60
N PRO A 53 -16.24 23.50 -6.73
CA PRO A 53 -16.77 22.89 -5.52
C PRO A 53 -17.77 21.78 -5.88
N GLY A 54 -18.11 20.95 -4.89
CA GLY A 54 -18.89 19.73 -5.09
C GLY A 54 -20.17 19.92 -5.90
N SER A 55 -20.30 19.18 -7.00
CA SER A 55 -21.58 18.85 -7.62
C SER A 55 -21.73 17.33 -7.64
N SER A 56 -22.90 16.84 -7.22
CA SER A 56 -23.18 15.43 -6.97
C SER A 56 -23.35 14.62 -8.26
N ARG A 57 -22.23 14.38 -8.97
CA ARG A 57 -22.15 13.30 -9.96
C ARG A 57 -22.05 11.97 -9.23
N GLY A 58 -22.94 11.03 -9.58
CA GLY A 58 -23.03 9.73 -8.90
C GLY A 58 -21.76 8.87 -9.00
N PRO A 59 -21.56 7.91 -8.09
CA PRO A 59 -20.33 7.11 -8.01
C PRO A 59 -20.26 6.06 -9.14
N GLN A 60 -19.79 6.47 -10.32
CA GLN A 60 -19.67 5.62 -11.51
C GLN A 60 -18.26 5.56 -12.13
N ALA A 61 -17.24 6.06 -11.43
CA ALA A 61 -15.83 6.05 -11.89
C ALA A 61 -14.86 5.39 -10.89
N ARG A 62 -15.33 4.42 -10.08
CA ARG A 62 -14.50 3.77 -9.05
C ARG A 62 -13.53 2.69 -9.58
N GLY A 63 -13.69 2.17 -10.80
CA GLY A 63 -13.04 0.92 -11.25
C GLY A 63 -11.72 0.99 -12.04
N THR A 64 -11.45 2.06 -12.79
CA THR A 64 -10.23 2.15 -13.64
C THR A 64 -8.96 2.29 -12.79
N MET A 65 -7.84 1.69 -13.21
CA MET A 65 -6.53 1.83 -12.55
C MET A 65 -5.94 3.25 -12.65
N ALA A 66 -5.30 3.73 -11.58
CA ALA A 66 -4.78 5.09 -11.42
C ALA A 66 -3.93 5.58 -12.59
N PHE A 67 -2.91 4.79 -12.96
CA PHE A 67 -2.01 5.07 -14.08
C PHE A 67 -2.78 5.23 -15.39
N ILE A 68 -3.74 4.34 -15.66
CA ILE A 68 -4.60 4.40 -16.84
C ILE A 68 -5.51 5.64 -16.80
N ARG A 69 -6.14 5.99 -15.66
CA ARG A 69 -6.93 7.25 -15.53
C ARG A 69 -6.06 8.46 -15.84
N LYS A 70 -4.87 8.54 -15.25
CA LYS A 70 -3.92 9.65 -15.40
C LYS A 70 -3.49 9.77 -16.87
N LYS A 71 -3.13 8.66 -17.53
CA LYS A 71 -2.75 8.63 -18.95
C LYS A 71 -3.91 8.91 -19.92
N GLN A 72 -5.12 8.39 -19.69
CA GLN A 72 -6.31 8.74 -20.49
C GLN A 72 -6.66 10.23 -20.34
N ARG A 73 -6.53 10.81 -19.14
CA ARG A 73 -6.72 12.25 -18.88
C ARG A 73 -5.62 13.09 -19.53
N GLU A 74 -4.36 12.67 -19.47
CA GLU A 74 -3.24 13.30 -20.19
C GLU A 74 -3.47 13.28 -21.70
N GLN A 75 -3.89 12.15 -22.28
CA GLN A 75 -4.20 12.04 -23.72
C GLN A 75 -5.38 12.94 -24.13
N GLN A 76 -6.44 13.01 -23.32
CA GLN A 76 -7.54 13.97 -23.54
C GLN A 76 -7.05 15.42 -23.47
N LEU A 77 -6.17 15.75 -22.52
CA LEU A 77 -5.58 17.09 -22.42
C LEU A 77 -4.63 17.39 -23.59
N GLN A 78 -3.87 16.40 -24.09
CA GLN A 78 -3.04 16.54 -25.29
C GLN A 78 -3.88 16.76 -26.56
N LEU A 79 -5.08 16.20 -26.66
CA LEU A 79 -6.02 16.47 -27.76
C LEU A 79 -6.55 17.92 -27.77
N TYR A 80 -6.50 18.63 -26.64
CA TYR A 80 -6.84 20.06 -26.55
C TYR A 80 -5.62 20.99 -26.44
N SER A 81 -4.43 20.43 -26.17
CA SER A 81 -3.17 21.17 -26.15
C SER A 81 -2.68 21.47 -27.57
N LYS A 82 -1.86 22.52 -27.70
CA LYS A 82 -1.06 22.76 -28.93
C LYS A 82 0.35 22.18 -28.83
N GLU A 83 0.81 21.86 -27.62
CA GLU A 83 2.13 21.28 -27.39
C GLU A 83 2.08 19.76 -27.52
N ARG A 84 2.95 19.22 -28.39
CA ARG A 84 3.14 17.81 -28.71
C ARG A 84 4.38 17.23 -28.03
N PHE A 85 5.33 18.09 -27.64
CA PHE A 85 6.53 17.73 -26.87
C PHE A 85 6.18 17.06 -25.54
N SER A 86 7.04 16.13 -25.14
CA SER A 86 7.00 15.40 -23.87
C SER A 86 8.42 15.12 -23.42
N LEU A 87 8.65 15.03 -22.11
CA LEU A 87 9.96 14.62 -21.56
C LEU A 87 10.34 13.19 -21.99
N LEU A 88 9.37 12.35 -22.40
CA LEU A 88 9.61 11.03 -23.02
C LEU A 88 10.32 11.09 -24.39
N LEU A 89 10.51 12.30 -24.96
CA LEU A 89 11.33 12.50 -26.16
C LEU A 89 12.82 12.69 -25.84
N LEU A 90 13.19 12.74 -24.55
CA LEU A 90 14.56 12.83 -24.06
C LEU A 90 15.17 11.43 -23.94
N ASN A 91 16.49 11.32 -24.01
CA ASN A 91 17.22 10.07 -23.76
C ASN A 91 17.38 9.82 -22.24
N LEU A 92 17.86 8.63 -21.86
CA LEU A 92 18.28 8.36 -20.48
C LEU A 92 19.32 9.40 -20.00
N GLU A 93 19.12 9.94 -18.80
CA GLU A 93 19.88 11.05 -18.21
C GLU A 93 20.00 12.30 -19.12
N GLU A 94 19.01 12.57 -19.97
CA GLU A 94 18.91 13.83 -20.72
C GLU A 94 17.94 14.81 -20.05
N TYR A 95 18.46 15.97 -19.64
CA TYR A 95 17.69 17.05 -19.04
C TYR A 95 17.27 18.09 -20.09
N TYR A 96 16.05 18.57 -20.03
CA TYR A 96 15.56 19.73 -20.79
C TYR A 96 15.74 21.01 -19.97
N PHE A 97 16.47 22.00 -20.50
CA PHE A 97 16.87 23.18 -19.74
C PHE A 97 16.04 24.43 -20.04
N GLU A 98 15.79 24.73 -21.32
CA GLU A 98 15.19 26.00 -21.75
C GLU A 98 14.61 25.92 -23.16
N GLN A 99 13.67 26.83 -23.48
CA GLN A 99 13.11 26.96 -24.83
C GLN A 99 13.09 28.42 -25.33
N HIS A 100 13.18 28.57 -26.65
CA HIS A 100 13.09 29.85 -27.35
C HIS A 100 12.20 29.70 -28.58
N THR A 101 11.32 30.67 -28.82
CA THR A 101 10.54 30.69 -30.07
C THR A 101 11.45 30.98 -31.25
N ALA A 102 11.36 30.16 -32.29
CA ALA A 102 12.26 30.22 -33.44
C ALA A 102 11.54 29.91 -34.76
N ASN A 103 12.10 30.42 -35.84
CA ASN A 103 11.64 30.16 -37.20
C ASN A 103 12.70 29.33 -37.92
N HIS A 104 12.39 28.07 -38.25
CA HIS A 104 13.23 27.23 -39.08
C HIS A 104 13.16 27.70 -40.54
N ILE A 105 14.32 27.89 -41.17
CA ILE A 105 14.45 28.44 -42.52
C ILE A 105 14.83 27.34 -43.51
N PHE A 106 13.94 27.08 -44.47
CA PHE A 106 14.18 26.20 -45.61
C PHE A 106 14.59 27.01 -46.84
N CYS A 107 15.68 26.59 -47.48
CA CYS A 107 16.27 27.25 -48.66
C CYS A 107 15.99 26.47 -49.97
N GLU A 108 14.73 26.49 -50.45
CA GLU A 108 14.36 25.91 -51.74
C GLU A 108 14.76 26.81 -52.91
N GLY A 109 16.06 26.77 -53.25
CA GLY A 109 16.62 27.53 -54.38
C GLY A 109 16.85 29.02 -54.06
N ARG A 110 17.41 29.74 -55.03
CA ARG A 110 18.05 31.05 -54.80
C ARG A 110 17.12 32.27 -54.62
N GLN A 111 15.80 32.11 -54.50
CA GLN A 111 14.89 33.28 -54.45
C GLN A 111 13.71 33.23 -53.45
N ASN A 112 13.44 32.15 -52.72
CA ASN A 112 12.42 32.15 -51.65
C ASN A 112 12.92 31.41 -50.39
N GLU A 113 13.11 32.14 -49.28
CA GLU A 113 13.20 31.53 -47.95
C GLU A 113 11.79 31.13 -47.48
N ARG A 114 11.55 29.84 -47.24
CA ARG A 114 10.32 29.39 -46.56
C ARG A 114 10.60 29.25 -45.07
N LYS A 115 9.77 29.86 -44.23
CA LYS A 115 9.93 29.83 -42.77
C LYS A 115 8.79 29.04 -42.11
N THR A 116 9.13 28.19 -41.14
CA THR A 116 8.18 27.52 -40.25
C THR A 116 8.49 27.89 -38.82
N ARG A 117 7.49 28.40 -38.10
CA ARG A 117 7.60 28.80 -36.70
C ARG A 117 7.44 27.59 -35.76
N GLY A 118 8.10 27.64 -34.61
CA GLY A 118 8.02 26.61 -33.59
C GLY A 118 8.78 26.95 -32.31
N SER A 119 8.82 26.00 -31.38
CA SER A 119 9.62 26.07 -30.16
C SER A 119 10.95 25.32 -30.36
N LEU A 120 12.07 26.01 -30.16
CA LEU A 120 13.41 25.42 -30.13
C LEU A 120 13.80 25.14 -28.68
N LYS A 121 13.83 23.86 -28.30
CA LYS A 121 14.10 23.33 -26.97
C LYS A 121 15.56 22.88 -26.87
N ILE A 122 16.27 23.37 -25.86
CA ILE A 122 17.68 23.09 -25.58
C ILE A 122 17.77 22.03 -24.48
N CYS A 123 18.31 20.86 -24.81
CA CYS A 123 18.43 19.71 -23.90
C CYS A 123 19.91 19.30 -23.77
N SER A 124 20.25 18.54 -22.72
CA SER A 124 21.65 18.26 -22.38
C SER A 124 22.39 17.37 -23.38
N LYS A 125 21.68 16.53 -24.14
CA LYS A 125 22.25 15.60 -25.14
C LYS A 125 21.73 15.88 -26.57
N SER A 126 20.78 16.80 -26.77
CA SER A 126 20.14 17.09 -28.06
C SER A 126 19.51 18.50 -28.16
N VAL A 127 19.18 18.90 -29.38
CA VAL A 127 18.32 20.04 -29.69
C VAL A 127 17.02 19.52 -30.28
N ILE A 128 15.88 19.98 -29.77
CA ILE A 128 14.55 19.55 -30.23
C ILE A 128 13.79 20.76 -30.78
N PHE A 129 13.44 20.74 -32.07
CA PHE A 129 12.56 21.75 -32.67
C PHE A 129 11.17 21.18 -32.87
N GLU A 130 10.17 21.88 -32.33
CA GLU A 130 8.76 21.53 -32.41
C GLU A 130 8.01 22.58 -33.25
N PRO A 131 7.60 22.27 -34.49
CA PRO A 131 6.81 23.17 -35.32
C PRO A 131 5.42 23.45 -34.72
N ASP A 132 4.97 24.71 -34.86
CA ASP A 132 3.59 25.16 -34.56
C ASP A 132 2.55 24.38 -35.42
N GLU A 133 2.98 23.86 -36.58
CA GLU A 133 2.16 23.10 -37.53
C GLU A 133 2.16 21.59 -37.20
N THR A 134 1.02 21.05 -36.78
CA THR A 134 0.89 19.64 -36.31
C THR A 134 1.14 18.56 -37.37
N PHE A 135 1.06 18.90 -38.67
CA PHE A 135 1.42 17.98 -39.74
C PHE A 135 2.95 17.79 -39.85
N GLN A 136 3.75 18.81 -39.54
CA GLN A 136 5.21 18.72 -39.58
C GLN A 136 5.74 17.90 -38.40
N PRO A 137 6.77 17.07 -38.60
CA PRO A 137 7.37 16.29 -37.51
C PRO A 137 8.11 17.19 -36.51
N ILE A 138 8.15 16.76 -35.25
CA ILE A 138 9.13 17.23 -34.27
C ILE A 138 10.51 16.73 -34.72
N VAL A 139 11.52 17.59 -34.67
CA VAL A 139 12.89 17.32 -35.14
C VAL A 139 13.82 17.22 -33.93
N LYS A 140 14.39 16.04 -33.65
CA LYS A 140 15.43 15.84 -32.61
C LYS A 140 16.80 15.66 -33.26
N ILE A 141 17.72 16.56 -32.94
CA ILE A 141 19.11 16.60 -33.43
C ILE A 141 20.04 16.26 -32.25
N PRO A 142 20.71 15.10 -32.21
CA PRO A 142 21.65 14.77 -31.15
C PRO A 142 22.87 15.69 -31.19
N LEU A 143 23.31 16.19 -30.03
CA LEU A 143 24.48 17.08 -29.97
C LEU A 143 25.77 16.36 -30.36
N ARG A 144 25.92 15.07 -30.04
CA ARG A 144 27.06 14.24 -30.47
C ARG A 144 27.18 14.12 -32.00
N ASP A 145 26.07 14.26 -32.73
CA ASP A 145 26.02 14.18 -34.19
C ASP A 145 26.22 15.56 -34.88
N CYS A 146 26.37 16.64 -34.11
CA CYS A 146 26.67 17.98 -34.63
C CYS A 146 28.14 18.13 -35.05
N ILE A 147 28.33 18.47 -36.32
CA ILE A 147 29.62 18.77 -36.97
C ILE A 147 30.03 20.23 -36.73
N LYS A 148 29.05 21.15 -36.70
CA LYS A 148 29.28 22.58 -36.47
C LYS A 148 28.05 23.26 -35.88
N ILE A 149 28.26 24.08 -34.87
CA ILE A 149 27.26 24.96 -34.25
C ILE A 149 27.80 26.39 -34.38
N GLU A 150 27.09 27.28 -35.08
CA GLU A 150 27.55 28.66 -35.24
C GLU A 150 26.41 29.67 -35.34
N LYS A 151 26.69 30.90 -34.93
CA LYS A 151 25.88 32.08 -35.25
C LYS A 151 26.10 32.46 -36.71
N GLN A 152 25.03 32.46 -37.51
CA GLN A 152 25.12 32.84 -38.92
C GLN A 152 25.19 34.37 -39.05
N GLY A 153 26.37 34.90 -39.39
CA GLY A 153 26.57 36.32 -39.63
C GLY A 153 25.89 36.82 -40.93
N ASP A 154 25.44 38.07 -40.92
CA ASP A 154 25.07 38.80 -42.14
C ASP A 154 26.31 38.91 -43.06
N ASN A 155 26.37 38.09 -44.12
CA ASN A 155 27.39 38.25 -45.16
C ASN A 155 27.22 39.62 -45.82
N GLY A 156 28.24 40.47 -45.67
CA GLY A 156 28.10 41.91 -45.81
C GLY A 156 27.80 42.41 -47.22
N ALA A 157 26.77 43.24 -47.33
CA ALA A 157 26.60 44.22 -48.40
C ALA A 157 26.19 45.56 -47.76
N ASN A 158 26.86 46.65 -48.13
CA ASN A 158 26.67 47.95 -47.48
C ASN A 158 25.26 48.52 -47.70
N SER A 159 24.42 48.48 -46.66
CA SER A 159 23.22 49.31 -46.53
C SER A 159 23.24 50.01 -45.18
N LEU A 160 23.48 51.33 -45.18
CA LEU A 160 23.50 52.15 -43.96
C LEU A 160 22.11 52.43 -43.37
N PHE A 161 21.05 51.90 -43.99
CA PHE A 161 19.67 52.03 -43.50
C PHE A 161 18.98 50.67 -43.38
N ALA A 162 18.28 50.50 -42.26
CA ALA A 162 17.30 49.45 -41.96
C ALA A 162 17.71 47.97 -42.18
N LYS A 163 18.48 47.42 -41.23
CA LYS A 163 18.39 45.99 -40.88
C LYS A 163 18.37 45.80 -39.37
N THR A 164 17.29 45.20 -38.86
CA THR A 164 17.28 44.54 -37.55
C THR A 164 18.32 43.41 -37.57
N ARG A 165 19.19 43.30 -36.56
CA ARG A 165 20.16 42.19 -36.46
C ARG A 165 19.39 40.86 -36.46
N GLN A 166 19.48 40.06 -37.53
CA GLN A 166 18.77 38.80 -37.61
C GLN A 166 19.48 37.73 -36.76
N GLY A 167 18.77 37.23 -35.76
CA GLY A 167 19.30 36.28 -34.78
C GLY A 167 19.32 34.84 -35.28
N ARG A 168 20.18 34.52 -36.25
CA ARG A 168 20.22 33.18 -36.89
C ARG A 168 21.27 32.27 -36.27
N ILE A 169 20.85 31.07 -35.85
CA ILE A 169 21.69 29.94 -35.42
C ILE A 169 21.72 28.93 -36.57
N SER A 170 22.90 28.43 -36.93
CA SER A 170 23.10 27.37 -37.91
C SER A 170 23.65 26.12 -37.24
N LEU A 171 22.94 25.00 -37.39
CA LEU A 171 23.36 23.67 -36.94
C LEU A 171 23.69 22.81 -38.16
N VAL A 172 24.91 22.27 -38.21
CA VAL A 172 25.35 21.29 -39.23
C VAL A 172 25.59 19.97 -38.54
N PHE A 173 24.95 18.89 -38.98
CA PHE A 173 24.95 17.58 -38.30
C PHE A 173 24.91 16.40 -39.29
N SER A 174 25.14 15.20 -38.77
CA SER A 174 25.23 13.94 -39.55
C SER A 174 23.99 13.05 -39.45
N GLN A 175 23.13 13.25 -38.45
CA GLN A 175 21.95 12.42 -38.17
C GLN A 175 20.84 13.25 -37.51
N VAL A 176 19.58 12.92 -37.80
CA VAL A 176 18.39 13.58 -37.25
C VAL A 176 17.22 12.59 -37.12
N TYR A 177 16.36 12.82 -36.12
CA TYR A 177 15.17 12.02 -35.85
C TYR A 177 13.91 12.87 -36.08
N PHE A 178 12.94 12.30 -36.79
CA PHE A 178 11.61 12.88 -37.00
C PHE A 178 10.58 12.09 -36.21
N ILE A 179 9.77 12.81 -35.42
CA ILE A 179 8.91 12.27 -34.36
C ILE A 179 7.53 12.94 -34.44
N LYS A 180 6.44 12.21 -34.15
CA LYS A 180 5.04 12.73 -34.16
C LYS A 180 4.66 13.49 -35.45
N GLU A 181 5.06 12.98 -36.61
CA GLU A 181 4.54 13.46 -37.90
C GLU A 181 3.02 13.27 -37.93
N HIS A 182 2.26 14.26 -38.42
CA HIS A 182 0.79 14.28 -38.34
C HIS A 182 0.21 14.08 -36.92
N ASN A 183 1.00 14.33 -35.88
CA ASN A 183 0.71 14.01 -34.47
C ASN A 183 0.42 12.53 -34.17
N ILE A 184 0.93 11.60 -35.00
CA ILE A 184 0.76 10.16 -34.82
C ILE A 184 1.90 9.60 -33.95
N VAL A 185 1.57 8.77 -32.94
CA VAL A 185 2.57 8.05 -32.14
C VAL A 185 3.03 6.82 -32.92
N ALA A 186 4.27 6.87 -33.43
CA ALA A 186 4.87 5.85 -34.27
C ALA A 186 6.41 5.83 -34.06
N PRO A 187 7.11 4.75 -34.49
CA PRO A 187 8.57 4.68 -34.46
C PRO A 187 9.25 5.87 -35.15
N TYR A 188 10.36 6.35 -34.57
CA TYR A 188 11.05 7.55 -35.00
C TYR A 188 11.74 7.31 -36.35
N LYS A 189 11.46 8.17 -37.34
CA LYS A 189 12.11 8.13 -38.65
C LYS A 189 13.50 8.77 -38.53
N ILE A 190 14.55 8.01 -38.79
CA ILE A 190 15.94 8.47 -38.71
C ILE A 190 16.46 8.79 -40.11
N GLU A 191 17.02 9.98 -40.32
CA GLU A 191 17.76 10.33 -41.52
C GLU A 191 19.25 10.53 -41.21
N ARG A 192 20.11 10.12 -42.13
CA ARG A 192 21.57 10.14 -42.01
C ARG A 192 22.20 10.77 -43.25
N GLY A 193 23.15 11.66 -43.03
CA GLY A 193 23.79 12.47 -44.06
C GLY A 193 24.10 13.87 -43.54
N LYS A 194 24.99 14.60 -44.21
CA LYS A 194 25.36 15.95 -43.81
C LYS A 194 24.20 16.92 -44.09
N MET A 195 23.52 17.34 -43.04
CA MET A 195 22.41 18.28 -43.05
C MET A 195 22.83 19.64 -42.47
N GLN A 196 22.15 20.71 -42.86
CA GLN A 196 22.28 22.04 -42.26
C GLN A 196 20.89 22.64 -42.04
N TYR A 197 20.54 22.92 -40.79
CA TYR A 197 19.28 23.58 -40.41
C TYR A 197 19.61 24.96 -39.84
N VAL A 198 18.75 25.95 -40.12
CA VAL A 198 18.95 27.34 -39.68
C VAL A 198 17.71 27.82 -38.93
N PHE A 199 17.91 28.32 -37.71
CA PHE A 199 16.86 28.78 -36.80
C PHE A 199 17.04 30.27 -36.51
N GLU A 200 16.04 31.08 -36.85
CA GLU A 200 15.99 32.50 -36.53
C GLU A 200 15.16 32.71 -35.24
N LEU A 201 15.81 33.08 -34.15
CA LEU A 201 15.14 33.31 -32.86
C LEU A 201 14.31 34.60 -32.89
N ASP A 202 13.10 34.55 -32.35
CA ASP A 202 12.24 35.75 -32.17
C ASP A 202 12.94 36.80 -31.27
N ILE A 203 13.78 36.37 -30.32
CA ILE A 203 14.58 37.23 -29.43
C ILE A 203 16.06 37.21 -29.88
N ALA A 204 16.38 37.99 -30.92
CA ALA A 204 17.72 38.05 -31.51
C ALA A 204 18.87 38.40 -30.53
N GLY A 205 18.56 39.00 -29.37
CA GLY A 205 19.54 39.31 -28.32
C GLY A 205 20.13 38.09 -27.61
N LYS A 206 19.39 36.97 -27.50
CA LYS A 206 19.80 35.76 -26.78
C LYS A 206 20.70 34.81 -27.59
N VAL A 207 20.98 35.13 -28.85
CA VAL A 207 21.61 34.17 -29.80
C VAL A 207 23.03 33.81 -29.41
N GLU A 208 23.79 34.71 -28.77
CA GLU A 208 25.12 34.35 -28.23
C GLU A 208 24.96 33.35 -27.08
N ASP A 209 24.18 33.68 -26.06
CA ASP A 209 23.92 32.85 -24.87
C ASP A 209 23.48 31.41 -25.23
N VAL A 210 22.62 31.29 -26.25
CA VAL A 210 22.13 30.00 -26.75
C VAL A 210 23.21 29.25 -27.53
N VAL A 211 24.02 29.94 -28.35
CA VAL A 211 25.14 29.30 -29.08
C VAL A 211 26.25 28.88 -28.11
N GLU A 212 26.58 29.68 -27.10
CA GLU A 212 27.54 29.31 -26.04
C GLU A 212 27.06 28.10 -25.23
N THR A 213 25.77 28.10 -24.83
CA THR A 213 25.13 26.96 -24.15
C THR A 213 25.18 25.70 -25.02
N LEU A 214 24.80 25.80 -26.30
CA LEU A 214 24.86 24.69 -27.25
C LEU A 214 26.30 24.18 -27.45
N LEU A 215 27.29 25.07 -27.53
CA LEU A 215 28.71 24.70 -27.61
C LEU A 215 29.23 24.06 -26.31
N GLN A 216 28.70 24.42 -25.13
CA GLN A 216 29.04 23.75 -23.87
C GLN A 216 28.48 22.33 -23.81
N LEU A 217 27.20 22.16 -24.17
CA LEU A 217 26.52 20.86 -24.18
C LEU A 217 27.02 19.95 -25.31
N HIS A 218 27.44 20.53 -26.44
CA HIS A 218 28.17 19.85 -27.52
C HIS A 218 29.48 19.25 -27.02
N ARG A 219 30.31 20.05 -26.33
CA ARG A 219 31.56 19.57 -25.71
C ARG A 219 31.31 18.43 -24.72
N ALA A 220 30.32 18.55 -23.84
CA ALA A 220 29.92 17.45 -22.95
C ALA A 220 29.47 16.18 -23.71
N SER A 221 28.76 16.35 -24.82
CA SER A 221 28.28 15.24 -25.67
C SER A 221 29.34 14.60 -26.55
N CYS A 222 30.55 15.16 -26.61
CA CYS A 222 31.69 14.64 -27.37
C CYS A 222 32.76 13.96 -26.51
N LEU A 223 32.51 13.77 -25.21
CA LEU A 223 33.40 13.02 -24.31
C LEU A 223 33.32 11.51 -24.60
N ASP A 224 34.46 10.81 -24.49
CA ASP A 224 34.55 9.38 -24.82
C ASP A 224 34.05 8.47 -23.67
N LYS A 225 34.23 8.90 -22.41
CA LYS A 225 33.74 8.23 -21.20
C LYS A 225 32.31 8.67 -20.86
N LEU A 226 31.47 7.74 -20.44
CA LEU A 226 30.08 8.00 -20.08
C LEU A 226 29.99 8.71 -18.72
N GLY A 227 30.80 8.28 -17.76
CA GLY A 227 30.94 8.92 -16.45
C GLY A 227 31.37 10.39 -16.56
N ASP A 228 32.33 10.71 -17.44
CA ASP A 228 32.75 12.10 -17.69
C ASP A 228 31.62 12.93 -18.35
N GLN A 229 30.88 12.34 -19.30
CA GLN A 229 29.70 12.99 -19.90
C GLN A 229 28.62 13.29 -18.86
N THR A 230 28.23 12.29 -18.05
CA THR A 230 27.18 12.45 -17.03
C THR A 230 27.64 13.35 -15.88
N ALA A 231 28.92 13.31 -15.48
CA ALA A 231 29.48 14.27 -14.54
C ALA A 231 29.45 15.72 -15.05
N MET A 232 29.85 15.97 -16.31
CA MET A 232 29.80 17.31 -16.89
C MET A 232 28.36 17.83 -17.05
N ILE A 233 27.42 16.98 -17.48
CA ILE A 233 25.99 17.33 -17.57
C ILE A 233 25.42 17.63 -16.18
N THR A 234 25.77 16.83 -15.17
CA THR A 234 25.32 17.01 -13.77
C THR A 234 25.88 18.31 -13.18
N ALA A 235 27.14 18.65 -13.45
CA ALA A 235 27.73 19.92 -13.03
C ALA A 235 27.04 21.13 -13.68
N ILE A 236 26.65 21.04 -14.96
CA ILE A 236 25.87 22.07 -15.65
C ILE A 236 24.46 22.21 -15.04
N LEU A 237 23.79 21.08 -14.75
CA LEU A 237 22.49 21.08 -14.07
C LEU A 237 22.58 21.72 -12.68
N GLN A 238 23.52 21.29 -11.84
CA GLN A 238 23.71 21.83 -10.50
C GLN A 238 24.10 23.31 -10.51
N SER A 239 24.89 23.76 -11.51
CA SER A 239 25.18 25.18 -11.71
C SER A 239 23.92 25.99 -12.05
N ARG A 240 23.01 25.45 -12.88
CA ARG A 240 21.72 26.10 -13.19
C ARG A 240 20.77 26.10 -12.00
N LEU A 241 20.67 25.00 -11.24
CA LEU A 241 19.89 24.92 -10.01
C LEU A 241 20.43 25.85 -8.91
N ALA A 242 21.74 26.00 -8.76
CA ALA A 242 22.36 26.93 -7.79
C ALA A 242 22.26 28.41 -8.18
N ARG A 243 21.89 28.72 -9.44
CA ARG A 243 21.65 30.08 -9.95
C ARG A 243 20.17 30.46 -9.97
N THR A 244 19.30 29.60 -9.46
CA THR A 244 17.85 29.80 -9.43
C THR A 244 17.31 29.51 -8.03
N SER A 245 16.11 30.00 -7.76
CA SER A 245 15.33 29.76 -6.55
C SER A 245 13.85 29.67 -6.94
N PHE A 246 12.99 29.28 -6.01
CA PHE A 246 11.55 29.40 -6.16
C PHE A 246 11.14 30.88 -6.35
N ASP A 247 10.24 31.13 -7.31
CA ASP A 247 9.69 32.46 -7.57
C ASP A 247 8.59 32.76 -6.55
N LYS A 248 8.93 33.46 -5.46
CA LYS A 248 7.99 33.74 -4.35
C LYS A 248 6.81 34.64 -4.75
N ASN A 249 6.78 35.16 -5.99
CA ASN A 249 5.60 35.79 -6.59
C ASN A 249 4.56 34.77 -7.11
N ARG A 250 4.81 33.46 -6.94
CA ARG A 250 3.91 32.35 -7.34
C ARG A 250 3.04 31.80 -6.21
N PHE A 251 3.22 32.29 -4.98
CA PHE A 251 2.29 31.99 -3.89
C PHE A 251 0.87 32.47 -4.26
N GLN A 252 -0.14 31.69 -3.90
CA GLN A 252 -1.54 31.97 -4.17
C GLN A 252 -2.06 33.14 -3.32
N SER A 253 -1.54 33.31 -2.11
CA SER A 253 -1.84 34.43 -1.22
C SER A 253 -0.57 35.11 -0.70
N LEU A 254 -0.66 36.44 -0.52
CA LEU A 254 0.36 37.24 0.17
C LEU A 254 0.42 36.98 1.69
N SER A 255 -0.49 36.15 2.23
CA SER A 255 -0.52 35.72 3.62
C SER A 255 0.25 34.43 3.92
N GLU A 256 0.73 33.71 2.89
CA GLU A 256 1.36 32.40 3.09
C GLU A 256 2.73 32.51 3.79
N ILE A 257 2.90 31.74 4.87
CA ILE A 257 4.14 31.72 5.65
C ILE A 257 5.07 30.65 5.08
N PHE A 258 6.08 31.09 4.33
CA PHE A 258 7.20 30.28 3.87
C PHE A 258 7.85 29.47 5.01
N LYS A 259 8.07 28.16 4.80
CA LYS A 259 8.74 27.26 5.74
C LYS A 259 10.14 26.87 5.26
N MET A 260 10.25 26.14 4.14
CA MET A 260 11.52 25.70 3.55
C MET A 260 11.50 25.70 2.01
N GLU A 261 12.69 25.64 1.42
CA GLU A 261 12.94 25.56 -0.03
C GLU A 261 14.17 24.68 -0.27
N CYS A 262 14.07 23.69 -1.15
CA CYS A 262 15.20 22.83 -1.51
C CYS A 262 15.12 22.35 -2.98
N LYS A 263 16.20 21.74 -3.46
CA LYS A 263 16.32 21.27 -4.85
C LYS A 263 15.80 19.85 -4.96
N ALA A 264 14.89 19.61 -5.89
CA ALA A 264 14.31 18.28 -6.12
C ALA A 264 14.12 18.01 -7.62
N GLU A 265 13.97 16.75 -7.97
CA GLU A 265 13.48 16.32 -9.28
C GLU A 265 12.08 15.75 -9.12
N MET A 266 11.11 16.25 -9.88
CA MET A 266 9.80 15.61 -9.98
C MET A 266 9.93 14.34 -10.81
N VAL A 267 9.61 13.19 -10.21
CA VAL A 267 9.70 11.88 -10.84
C VAL A 267 8.41 11.59 -11.60
N THR A 268 8.55 11.13 -12.84
CA THR A 268 7.45 10.60 -13.65
C THR A 268 7.93 9.34 -14.38
N PRO A 269 7.02 8.50 -14.91
CA PRO A 269 7.40 7.24 -15.56
C PRO A 269 8.50 7.39 -16.62
N LEU A 270 9.64 6.74 -16.37
CA LEU A 270 10.93 6.79 -17.10
C LEU A 270 11.73 8.11 -17.05
N VAL A 271 11.17 9.24 -16.60
CA VAL A 271 11.84 10.56 -16.72
C VAL A 271 11.65 11.45 -15.49
N THR A 272 12.74 12.06 -15.04
CA THR A 272 12.75 13.04 -13.94
C THR A 272 12.89 14.47 -14.48
N ASN A 273 12.34 15.44 -13.76
CA ASN A 273 12.33 16.84 -14.17
C ASN A 273 12.88 17.73 -13.02
N PRO A 274 14.11 18.26 -13.13
CA PRO A 274 14.71 19.06 -12.06
C PRO A 274 14.02 20.41 -11.81
N GLY A 275 14.00 20.84 -10.56
CA GLY A 275 13.42 22.11 -10.13
C GLY A 275 13.67 22.42 -8.65
N HIS A 276 12.86 23.31 -8.11
CA HIS A 276 12.84 23.66 -6.68
C HIS A 276 11.49 23.29 -6.08
N VAL A 277 11.50 22.66 -4.91
CA VAL A 277 10.32 22.46 -4.07
C VAL A 277 10.30 23.50 -2.96
N CYS A 278 9.11 24.02 -2.66
CA CYS A 278 8.88 25.07 -1.68
C CYS A 278 7.59 24.75 -0.93
N ILE A 279 7.58 24.87 0.39
CA ILE A 279 6.39 24.63 1.22
C ILE A 279 6.08 25.84 2.10
N THR A 280 4.80 26.18 2.17
CA THR A 280 4.25 27.23 3.04
C THR A 280 3.46 26.59 4.19
N ASP A 281 2.78 27.40 4.98
CA ASP A 281 1.76 26.99 5.96
C ASP A 281 0.46 26.44 5.35
N THR A 282 0.31 26.45 4.02
CA THR A 282 -0.96 26.11 3.35
C THR A 282 -0.78 25.31 2.05
N ASN A 283 0.39 25.38 1.40
CA ASN A 283 0.62 24.77 0.09
C ASN A 283 2.01 24.13 -0.04
N LEU A 284 2.06 23.04 -0.79
CA LEU A 284 3.26 22.45 -1.37
C LEU A 284 3.38 22.88 -2.84
N TYR A 285 4.50 23.50 -3.21
CA TYR A 285 4.79 23.94 -4.57
C TYR A 285 6.02 23.24 -5.15
N PHE A 286 5.99 22.91 -6.44
CA PHE A 286 7.15 22.49 -7.21
C PHE A 286 7.30 23.35 -8.48
N GLN A 287 8.46 23.97 -8.67
CA GLN A 287 8.78 24.82 -9.82
C GLN A 287 9.84 24.15 -10.70
N PRO A 288 9.48 23.60 -11.87
CA PRO A 288 10.45 23.04 -12.82
C PRO A 288 11.43 24.10 -13.35
N LEU A 289 12.71 23.75 -13.47
CA LEU A 289 13.76 24.64 -13.99
C LEU A 289 13.45 25.16 -15.41
N ASN A 290 12.73 24.37 -16.20
CA ASN A 290 12.35 24.64 -17.59
C ASN A 290 10.89 25.14 -17.75
N GLY A 291 10.12 25.25 -16.68
CA GLY A 291 8.71 25.67 -16.69
C GLY A 291 7.71 24.70 -17.35
N TYR A 292 8.11 23.45 -17.62
CA TYR A 292 7.27 22.39 -18.22
C TYR A 292 6.95 21.30 -17.17
N PRO A 293 5.75 20.68 -17.16
CA PRO A 293 4.60 20.91 -18.07
C PRO A 293 3.77 22.15 -17.72
N LYS A 294 4.05 22.78 -16.57
CA LYS A 294 3.48 24.06 -16.13
C LYS A 294 4.56 24.86 -15.39
N PRO A 295 4.47 26.20 -15.32
CA PRO A 295 5.47 27.02 -14.62
C PRO A 295 5.65 26.65 -13.14
N VAL A 296 4.58 26.26 -12.47
CA VAL A 296 4.56 25.73 -11.10
C VAL A 296 3.48 24.64 -11.01
N VAL A 297 3.73 23.60 -10.24
CA VAL A 297 2.77 22.61 -9.75
C VAL A 297 2.46 22.96 -8.29
N GLN A 298 1.19 22.92 -7.90
CA GLN A 298 0.70 23.26 -6.56
C GLN A 298 -0.18 22.14 -6.03
N ILE A 299 -0.05 21.84 -4.75
CA ILE A 299 -0.93 20.97 -3.94
C ILE A 299 -1.29 21.75 -2.67
N THR A 300 -2.58 21.91 -2.37
CA THR A 300 -3.05 22.44 -1.08
C THR A 300 -2.79 21.41 0.01
N LEU A 301 -2.27 21.81 1.18
CA LEU A 301 -1.97 20.84 2.24
C LEU A 301 -3.25 20.18 2.81
N GLN A 302 -4.39 20.89 2.81
CA GLN A 302 -5.71 20.36 3.21
C GLN A 302 -6.25 19.26 2.27
N ASP A 303 -5.78 19.22 1.01
CA ASP A 303 -6.15 18.16 0.07
C ASP A 303 -5.35 16.87 0.34
N VAL A 304 -4.17 16.96 0.98
CA VAL A 304 -3.28 15.82 1.26
C VAL A 304 -3.95 14.84 2.22
N ARG A 305 -3.81 13.54 1.92
CA ARG A 305 -4.37 12.43 2.69
C ARG A 305 -3.30 11.45 3.15
N ARG A 306 -2.32 11.15 2.29
CA ARG A 306 -1.23 10.21 2.57
C ARG A 306 0.09 10.74 2.04
N ILE A 307 1.16 10.54 2.82
CA ILE A 307 2.53 10.79 2.42
C ILE A 307 3.38 9.54 2.67
N TYR A 308 4.27 9.21 1.73
CA TYR A 308 5.15 8.06 1.86
C TYR A 308 6.60 8.43 1.52
N LYS A 309 7.50 8.17 2.47
CA LYS A 309 8.93 8.11 2.20
C LYS A 309 9.18 6.92 1.27
N ARG A 310 9.92 7.11 0.18
CA ARG A 310 10.22 6.09 -0.83
C ARG A 310 11.72 5.86 -0.99
N ARG A 311 12.08 4.65 -1.43
CA ARG A 311 13.38 4.39 -2.07
C ARG A 311 13.28 4.78 -3.56
N HIS A 312 14.33 5.32 -4.16
CA HIS A 312 14.45 5.55 -5.60
C HIS A 312 15.86 5.16 -6.03
N GLY A 313 15.99 4.29 -7.04
CA GLY A 313 17.27 3.64 -7.36
C GLY A 313 17.89 2.95 -6.14
N LEU A 314 17.08 2.21 -5.37
CA LEU A 314 17.41 1.58 -4.07
C LEU A 314 17.89 2.51 -2.93
N MET A 315 17.93 3.84 -3.11
CA MET A 315 18.36 4.80 -2.07
C MET A 315 17.16 5.56 -1.44
N PRO A 316 17.16 5.91 -0.14
CA PRO A 316 16.02 6.52 0.56
C PRO A 316 15.84 8.02 0.26
N LEU A 317 15.73 8.36 -1.03
CA LEU A 317 15.72 9.73 -1.58
C LEU A 317 14.36 10.20 -2.09
N GLY A 318 13.28 9.42 -1.89
CA GLY A 318 11.97 9.71 -2.46
C GLY A 318 10.92 10.17 -1.44
N LEU A 319 9.96 10.98 -1.90
CA LEU A 319 8.72 11.33 -1.19
C LEU A 319 7.54 11.39 -2.16
N GLU A 320 6.51 10.58 -1.93
CA GLU A 320 5.22 10.69 -2.63
C GLU A 320 4.16 11.35 -1.74
N VAL A 321 3.30 12.17 -2.37
CA VAL A 321 2.19 12.88 -1.72
C VAL A 321 0.90 12.60 -2.50
N PHE A 322 -0.12 12.11 -1.79
CA PHE A 322 -1.42 11.70 -2.34
C PHE A 322 -2.53 12.57 -1.74
N CYS A 323 -3.38 13.15 -2.58
CA CYS A 323 -4.55 13.95 -2.20
C CYS A 323 -5.85 13.12 -2.18
N THR A 324 -5.73 11.79 -2.13
CA THR A 324 -6.82 10.83 -2.26
C THR A 324 -6.54 9.57 -1.43
N GLU A 325 -7.59 8.99 -0.85
CA GLU A 325 -7.46 7.78 -0.02
C GLU A 325 -7.18 6.52 -0.86
N ASP A 326 -8.07 6.22 -1.81
CA ASP A 326 -8.05 4.95 -2.55
C ASP A 326 -7.05 4.91 -3.73
N ASP A 327 -6.50 6.04 -4.16
CA ASP A 327 -5.81 6.12 -5.46
C ASP A 327 -4.33 5.68 -5.42
N LEU A 328 -3.88 5.13 -6.54
CA LEU A 328 -2.70 4.28 -6.69
C LEU A 328 -1.49 5.01 -7.30
N CYS A 329 -1.72 6.22 -7.79
CA CYS A 329 -0.70 7.08 -8.38
C CYS A 329 -0.74 8.41 -7.64
N SER A 330 0.38 8.82 -7.06
CA SER A 330 0.46 10.06 -6.29
C SER A 330 0.20 11.29 -7.18
N ASP A 331 -0.21 12.39 -6.55
CA ASP A 331 -0.37 13.67 -7.23
C ASP A 331 1.00 14.27 -7.58
N ILE A 332 1.99 14.09 -6.70
CA ILE A 332 3.40 14.34 -6.99
C ILE A 332 4.31 13.25 -6.39
N TYR A 333 5.42 12.96 -7.07
CA TYR A 333 6.56 12.19 -6.57
C TYR A 333 7.81 13.05 -6.71
N LEU A 334 8.53 13.25 -5.62
CA LEU A 334 9.77 14.02 -5.56
C LEU A 334 10.95 13.11 -5.21
N LYS A 335 12.05 13.27 -5.95
CA LYS A 335 13.38 12.71 -5.70
C LYS A 335 14.28 13.85 -5.22
N PHE A 336 15.01 13.63 -4.14
CA PHE A 336 15.92 14.60 -3.54
C PHE A 336 17.38 14.21 -3.82
N TYR A 337 18.28 15.17 -3.71
CA TYR A 337 19.72 14.90 -3.80
C TYR A 337 20.29 14.39 -2.47
N GLU A 338 19.68 14.77 -1.34
CA GLU A 338 20.07 14.39 0.00
C GLU A 338 18.85 13.89 0.79
N SER A 339 19.03 12.91 1.67
CA SER A 339 17.91 12.36 2.47
C SER A 339 17.39 13.33 3.53
N GLN A 340 18.21 14.28 3.96
CA GLN A 340 17.86 15.30 4.94
C GLN A 340 16.77 16.26 4.43
N ASP A 341 16.94 16.83 3.22
CA ASP A 341 15.92 17.67 2.55
C ASP A 341 14.56 16.97 2.49
N ARG A 342 14.59 15.65 2.20
CA ARG A 342 13.43 14.77 2.10
C ARG A 342 12.75 14.55 3.45
N ASP A 343 13.53 14.37 4.52
CA ASP A 343 13.00 14.19 5.87
C ASP A 343 12.46 15.50 6.47
N GLU A 344 13.07 16.65 6.18
CA GLU A 344 12.59 17.97 6.60
C GLU A 344 11.27 18.33 5.90
N LEU A 345 11.17 18.10 4.58
CA LEU A 345 9.91 18.33 3.87
C LEU A 345 8.79 17.40 4.34
N TYR A 346 9.11 16.12 4.58
CA TYR A 346 8.17 15.19 5.21
C TYR A 346 7.69 15.70 6.57
N PHE A 347 8.60 16.19 7.41
CA PHE A 347 8.27 16.70 8.74
C PHE A 347 7.30 17.88 8.69
N TYR A 348 7.47 18.84 7.77
CA TYR A 348 6.53 19.96 7.63
C TYR A 348 5.14 19.53 7.16
N ILE A 349 5.04 18.61 6.17
CA ILE A 349 3.73 18.11 5.72
C ILE A 349 3.05 17.27 6.83
N ALA A 350 3.83 16.44 7.54
CA ALA A 350 3.32 15.65 8.65
C ALA A 350 2.78 16.51 9.80
N THR A 351 3.55 17.52 10.22
CA THR A 351 3.15 18.44 11.30
C THR A 351 1.83 19.14 10.96
N TYR A 352 1.64 19.56 9.71
CA TYR A 352 0.39 20.19 9.26
C TYR A 352 -0.82 19.25 9.39
N LEU A 353 -0.68 17.99 8.96
CA LEU A 353 -1.76 16.99 9.02
C LEU A 353 -2.13 16.64 10.47
N ASP A 354 -1.15 16.56 11.38
CA ASP A 354 -1.44 16.39 12.81
C ASP A 354 -2.09 17.65 13.42
N GLU A 355 -1.67 18.87 13.05
CA GLU A 355 -2.22 20.14 13.59
C GLU A 355 -3.71 20.35 13.26
N GLU A 356 -4.20 20.05 12.06
CA GLU A 356 -5.65 20.13 11.77
C GLU A 356 -6.47 19.12 12.60
N THR A 357 -5.90 17.97 12.94
CA THR A 357 -6.61 16.92 13.70
C THR A 357 -7.00 17.35 15.12
N GLU A 358 -6.20 18.21 15.74
CA GLU A 358 -6.46 18.73 17.08
C GLU A 358 -7.34 20.00 17.06
N ALA A 359 -7.40 20.72 15.94
CA ALA A 359 -8.28 21.88 15.77
C ALA A 359 -9.76 21.49 15.74
N ASP A 360 -10.11 20.38 15.09
CA ASP A 360 -11.50 19.86 14.99
C ASP A 360 -12.00 19.21 16.30
N ARG A 361 -11.10 18.96 17.26
CA ARG A 361 -11.37 18.28 18.56
C ARG A 361 -11.47 19.22 19.76
N GLY A 362 -11.63 20.52 19.55
CA GLY A 362 -11.25 21.57 20.50
C GLY A 362 -11.89 21.57 21.91
N GLN A 363 -11.40 20.75 22.85
CA GLN A 363 -11.39 21.10 24.28
C GLN A 363 -10.27 20.44 25.13
N VAL A 364 -9.15 21.16 25.25
CA VAL A 364 -8.26 21.25 26.43
C VAL A 364 -7.68 19.95 27.04
N ILE A 365 -6.40 19.67 26.76
CA ILE A 365 -5.31 19.61 27.77
C ILE A 365 -3.95 19.81 27.05
N ARG A 366 -2.83 19.99 27.77
CA ARG A 366 -1.54 20.44 27.22
C ARG A 366 -0.41 19.40 27.31
N HIS A 367 0.41 19.39 26.24
CA HIS A 367 1.78 18.87 26.12
C HIS A 367 2.02 17.35 25.93
N SER A 368 2.43 17.03 24.70
CA SER A 368 3.29 15.91 24.27
C SER A 368 2.70 14.50 24.15
N HIS A 369 3.10 13.82 23.07
CA HIS A 369 2.94 12.38 22.78
C HIS A 369 1.59 11.84 22.25
N ILE A 370 0.69 12.69 21.74
CA ILE A 370 -0.43 12.23 20.88
C ILE A 370 -0.48 13.07 19.59
N ALA A 371 0.22 12.58 18.55
CA ALA A 371 0.22 13.11 17.18
C ALA A 371 0.45 11.93 16.22
N LYS A 372 -0.65 11.29 15.81
CA LYS A 372 -0.72 10.06 14.98
C LYS A 372 -2.11 9.87 14.32
N ASN A 373 -2.94 10.92 14.25
CA ASN A 373 -4.38 10.76 13.99
C ASN A 373 -4.81 11.06 12.55
N HIS A 374 -3.97 11.70 11.73
CA HIS A 374 -4.14 11.74 10.27
C HIS A 374 -2.95 11.21 9.46
N ILE A 375 -1.81 10.94 10.10
CA ILE A 375 -0.84 9.94 9.60
C ILE A 375 -0.91 8.72 10.52
N THR A 376 -2.00 7.96 10.39
CA THR A 376 -1.92 6.52 10.62
C THR A 376 -1.10 5.93 9.48
N GLU A 377 0.22 5.78 9.69
CA GLU A 377 0.97 4.72 9.02
C GLU A 377 0.32 3.39 9.46
N HIS A 378 -0.73 2.98 8.74
CA HIS A 378 -1.34 1.67 8.88
C HIS A 378 -0.27 0.64 8.56
N THR A 379 0.28 0.07 9.63
CA THR A 379 1.43 -0.81 9.54
C THR A 379 1.04 -2.08 8.78
N ALA A 380 2.02 -2.85 8.30
CA ALA A 380 1.74 -4.05 7.51
C ALA A 380 0.86 -5.05 8.29
N GLU A 381 1.03 -5.06 9.61
CA GLU A 381 0.29 -5.80 10.61
C GLU A 381 -1.18 -5.33 10.72
N SER A 382 -1.44 -4.02 10.75
CA SER A 382 -2.81 -3.47 10.77
C SER A 382 -3.64 -3.92 9.56
N TYR A 383 -3.10 -3.79 8.35
CA TYR A 383 -3.78 -4.29 7.15
C TYR A 383 -3.88 -5.82 7.12
N MET A 384 -2.91 -6.53 7.70
CA MET A 384 -2.94 -7.99 7.80
C MET A 384 -4.14 -8.48 8.63
N LEU A 385 -4.42 -7.83 9.77
CA LEU A 385 -5.59 -8.15 10.60
C LEU A 385 -6.90 -7.98 9.82
N GLN A 386 -7.02 -6.85 9.11
CA GLN A 386 -8.19 -6.53 8.30
C GLN A 386 -8.38 -7.53 7.15
N TRP A 387 -7.29 -7.92 6.48
CA TRP A 387 -7.31 -8.90 5.40
C TRP A 387 -7.64 -10.31 5.89
N GLN A 388 -7.01 -10.75 7.00
CA GLN A 388 -7.26 -12.06 7.60
C GLN A 388 -8.75 -12.23 7.89
N ARG A 389 -9.41 -11.22 8.45
CA ARG A 389 -10.85 -11.24 8.80
C ARG A 389 -11.79 -10.94 7.63
N GLY A 390 -11.26 -10.62 6.45
CA GLY A 390 -12.05 -10.36 5.25
C GLY A 390 -12.67 -8.96 5.16
N HIS A 391 -12.25 -8.01 6.03
CA HIS A 391 -12.68 -6.60 5.92
C HIS A 391 -12.12 -5.92 4.66
N ILE A 392 -10.96 -6.36 4.19
CA ILE A 392 -10.40 -5.98 2.88
C ILE A 392 -10.18 -7.20 1.98
N SER A 393 -10.32 -6.98 0.67
CA SER A 393 -10.12 -7.97 -0.39
C SER A 393 -8.66 -8.39 -0.56
N ASN A 394 -8.40 -9.52 -1.25
CA ASN A 394 -7.05 -9.94 -1.64
C ASN A 394 -6.39 -8.86 -2.52
N TYR A 395 -7.15 -8.26 -3.44
CA TYR A 395 -6.71 -7.15 -4.29
C TYR A 395 -6.28 -5.92 -3.47
N GLN A 396 -7.11 -5.46 -2.52
CA GLN A 396 -6.75 -4.34 -1.65
C GLN A 396 -5.53 -4.66 -0.79
N TYR A 397 -5.46 -5.86 -0.21
CA TYR A 397 -4.34 -6.21 0.66
C TYR A 397 -3.01 -6.26 -0.10
N LEU A 398 -2.97 -6.89 -1.28
CA LEU A 398 -1.82 -6.85 -2.18
C LEU A 398 -1.43 -5.42 -2.55
N LEU A 399 -2.40 -4.52 -2.73
CA LEU A 399 -2.13 -3.10 -2.99
C LEU A 399 -1.50 -2.38 -1.78
N HIS A 400 -2.00 -2.62 -0.56
CA HIS A 400 -1.39 -2.05 0.65
C HIS A 400 0.02 -2.57 0.88
N LEU A 401 0.27 -3.87 0.68
CA LEU A 401 1.62 -4.46 0.74
C LEU A 401 2.56 -3.88 -0.31
N ASN A 402 2.11 -3.74 -1.57
CA ASN A 402 2.90 -3.09 -2.61
C ASN A 402 3.28 -1.65 -2.19
N ASN A 403 2.33 -0.87 -1.67
CA ASN A 403 2.62 0.49 -1.18
C ASN A 403 3.62 0.50 -0.02
N LEU A 404 3.45 -0.34 1.01
CA LEU A 404 4.39 -0.40 2.14
C LEU A 404 5.79 -0.88 1.72
N ALA A 405 5.89 -1.61 0.60
CA ALA A 405 7.14 -2.12 0.04
C ALA A 405 7.86 -1.16 -0.94
N ASP A 406 7.46 0.13 -0.93
CA ASP A 406 7.92 1.20 -1.84
C ASP A 406 7.58 1.00 -3.32
N ARG A 407 6.48 0.33 -3.66
CA ARG A 407 6.01 0.26 -5.06
C ARG A 407 5.20 1.50 -5.43
N SER A 408 5.37 1.99 -6.67
CA SER A 408 4.69 3.19 -7.18
C SER A 408 4.36 3.08 -8.68
N CYS A 409 3.21 3.62 -9.08
CA CYS A 409 2.87 3.83 -10.49
C CYS A 409 3.75 4.90 -11.20
N ASN A 410 4.46 5.74 -10.45
CA ASN A 410 5.27 6.83 -10.99
C ASN A 410 6.70 6.38 -11.36
N ASP A 411 7.20 5.27 -10.81
CA ASP A 411 8.50 4.69 -11.15
C ASP A 411 8.33 3.25 -11.66
N LEU A 412 8.53 3.04 -12.96
CA LEU A 412 8.32 1.75 -13.60
C LEU A 412 9.36 0.68 -13.21
N SER A 413 10.49 1.07 -12.60
CA SER A 413 11.46 0.13 -12.04
C SER A 413 11.01 -0.44 -10.68
N GLN A 414 10.02 0.20 -10.07
CA GLN A 414 9.35 -0.17 -8.83
C GLN A 414 7.82 -0.26 -9.01
N TYR A 415 7.33 -0.67 -10.19
CA TYR A 415 5.88 -0.79 -10.42
C TYR A 415 5.26 -1.88 -9.53
N PRO A 416 4.03 -1.69 -9.01
CA PRO A 416 3.31 -2.70 -8.27
C PRO A 416 3.22 -4.04 -9.01
N VAL A 417 3.38 -5.13 -8.28
CA VAL A 417 3.43 -6.51 -8.80
C VAL A 417 2.38 -7.38 -8.10
N PHE A 418 1.69 -8.18 -8.88
CA PHE A 418 0.62 -9.09 -8.50
C PHE A 418 0.92 -10.50 -9.05
N PRO A 419 0.45 -11.57 -8.40
CA PRO A 419 0.67 -12.93 -8.88
C PRO A 419 -0.06 -13.19 -10.20
N TRP A 420 0.52 -14.05 -11.06
CA TRP A 420 -0.31 -14.91 -11.92
C TRP A 420 -1.14 -15.85 -11.02
N ILE A 421 -2.47 -15.77 -11.09
CA ILE A 421 -3.40 -16.61 -10.31
C ILE A 421 -3.87 -17.84 -11.08
N ILE A 422 -4.26 -17.66 -12.35
CA ILE A 422 -4.81 -18.72 -13.20
C ILE A 422 -3.66 -19.44 -13.92
N ASN A 423 -3.74 -20.76 -13.99
CA ASN A 423 -2.85 -21.66 -14.73
C ASN A 423 -3.45 -22.06 -16.09
N ASP A 424 -4.78 -22.23 -16.17
CA ASP A 424 -5.47 -22.60 -17.41
C ASP A 424 -5.88 -21.39 -18.26
N TYR A 425 -5.18 -21.19 -19.37
CA TYR A 425 -5.51 -20.22 -20.41
C TYR A 425 -5.84 -20.87 -21.77
N PHE A 426 -6.14 -22.17 -21.78
CA PHE A 426 -6.33 -22.99 -22.99
C PHE A 426 -7.69 -23.67 -23.08
N SER A 427 -8.37 -23.94 -21.95
CA SER A 427 -9.71 -24.53 -21.92
C SER A 427 -10.82 -23.59 -22.42
N ALA A 428 -11.93 -24.20 -22.83
CA ALA A 428 -13.13 -23.51 -23.31
C ALA A 428 -13.98 -22.89 -22.17
N GLU A 429 -13.82 -23.38 -20.94
CA GLU A 429 -14.48 -22.90 -19.72
C GLU A 429 -13.44 -22.79 -18.60
N LEU A 430 -13.71 -21.97 -17.59
CA LEU A 430 -12.80 -21.73 -16.45
C LEU A 430 -13.48 -22.19 -15.16
N ASP A 431 -13.04 -23.34 -14.63
CA ASP A 431 -13.58 -23.91 -13.40
C ASP A 431 -12.78 -23.47 -12.17
N LEU A 432 -13.30 -22.49 -11.43
CA LEU A 432 -12.71 -21.98 -10.18
C LEU A 432 -12.94 -22.91 -8.96
N SER A 433 -13.61 -24.05 -9.12
CA SER A 433 -13.73 -25.09 -8.08
C SER A 433 -12.61 -26.15 -8.16
N ASN A 434 -11.93 -26.26 -9.30
CA ASN A 434 -10.81 -27.17 -9.53
C ASN A 434 -9.47 -26.53 -9.12
N PRO A 435 -8.71 -27.13 -8.17
CA PRO A 435 -7.37 -26.63 -7.78
C PRO A 435 -6.37 -26.52 -8.95
N GLU A 436 -6.42 -27.42 -9.94
CA GLU A 436 -5.46 -27.43 -11.08
C GLU A 436 -5.63 -26.20 -12.02
N THR A 437 -6.78 -25.51 -11.93
CA THR A 437 -7.03 -24.23 -12.63
C THR A 437 -6.15 -23.11 -12.10
N PHE A 438 -5.66 -23.22 -10.86
CA PHE A 438 -4.85 -22.20 -10.19
C PHE A 438 -3.36 -22.51 -10.29
N ARG A 439 -2.55 -21.46 -10.19
CA ARG A 439 -1.11 -21.58 -9.99
C ARG A 439 -0.81 -21.99 -8.54
N ASP A 440 0.21 -22.83 -8.37
CA ASP A 440 0.93 -23.01 -7.11
C ASP A 440 1.58 -21.70 -6.63
N LEU A 441 0.98 -21.08 -5.61
CA LEU A 441 1.42 -19.80 -5.03
C LEU A 441 2.64 -19.93 -4.11
N SER A 442 2.98 -21.14 -3.66
CA SER A 442 4.19 -21.41 -2.87
C SER A 442 5.49 -21.26 -3.67
N LYS A 443 5.41 -21.14 -5.01
CA LYS A 443 6.56 -21.16 -5.93
C LYS A 443 6.69 -19.88 -6.76
N PRO A 444 7.92 -19.33 -6.92
CA PRO A 444 8.18 -18.29 -7.90
C PRO A 444 8.04 -18.86 -9.32
N ILE A 445 7.75 -18.01 -10.31
CA ILE A 445 7.53 -18.39 -11.71
C ILE A 445 8.59 -19.37 -12.24
N GLY A 446 9.87 -19.12 -11.93
CA GLY A 446 11.00 -19.95 -12.33
C GLY A 446 10.91 -21.43 -11.92
N ALA A 447 10.31 -21.70 -10.75
CA ALA A 447 10.22 -23.03 -10.14
C ALA A 447 8.95 -23.83 -10.52
N LEU A 448 8.02 -23.25 -11.29
CA LEU A 448 6.79 -23.92 -11.72
C LEU A 448 7.06 -25.04 -12.74
N ASN A 449 7.93 -24.78 -13.73
CA ASN A 449 8.37 -25.79 -14.70
C ASN A 449 9.62 -26.51 -14.17
N LYS A 450 9.47 -27.81 -13.86
CA LYS A 450 10.54 -28.65 -13.28
C LYS A 450 11.77 -28.78 -14.19
N GLU A 451 11.58 -29.04 -15.48
CA GLU A 451 12.67 -29.15 -16.45
C GLU A 451 13.43 -27.82 -16.63
N ARG A 452 12.77 -26.67 -16.42
CA ARG A 452 13.44 -25.38 -16.38
C ARG A 452 14.19 -25.18 -15.07
N LEU A 453 13.57 -25.49 -13.93
CA LEU A 453 14.17 -25.38 -12.61
C LEU A 453 15.47 -26.18 -12.50
N GLU A 454 15.50 -27.43 -12.96
CA GLU A 454 16.71 -28.28 -12.97
C GLU A 454 17.88 -27.60 -13.71
N ARG A 455 17.63 -27.03 -14.90
CA ARG A 455 18.64 -26.28 -15.68
C ARG A 455 19.12 -25.01 -14.96
N LEU A 456 18.24 -24.33 -14.23
CA LEU A 456 18.60 -23.15 -13.42
C LEU A 456 19.42 -23.53 -12.19
N LEU A 457 19.09 -24.64 -11.53
CA LEU A 457 19.83 -25.16 -10.36
C LEU A 457 21.24 -25.63 -10.73
N ILE A 458 21.43 -26.29 -11.88
CA ILE A 458 22.76 -26.64 -12.40
C ILE A 458 23.60 -25.36 -12.58
N ARG A 459 23.07 -24.36 -13.29
CA ARG A 459 23.77 -23.07 -13.47
C ARG A 459 24.09 -22.40 -12.13
N TYR A 460 23.17 -22.42 -11.17
CA TYR A 460 23.37 -21.83 -9.83
C TYR A 460 24.48 -22.54 -9.04
N GLN A 461 24.62 -23.85 -9.18
CA GLN A 461 25.71 -24.62 -8.57
C GLN A 461 27.06 -24.28 -9.20
N GLU A 462 27.14 -24.18 -10.53
CA GLU A 462 28.37 -23.85 -11.29
C GLU A 462 28.82 -22.38 -11.19
N MET A 463 27.91 -21.45 -10.90
CA MET A 463 28.18 -20.01 -10.84
C MET A 463 29.14 -19.62 -9.69
N PRO A 464 30.11 -18.71 -9.88
CA PRO A 464 30.89 -18.14 -8.77
C PRO A 464 30.02 -17.25 -7.87
N GLU A 465 30.49 -16.93 -6.67
CA GLU A 465 29.80 -15.94 -5.82
C GLU A 465 29.94 -14.52 -6.38
N PRO A 466 28.91 -13.65 -6.24
CA PRO A 466 27.61 -13.91 -5.61
C PRO A 466 26.62 -14.66 -6.52
N LYS A 467 26.17 -15.85 -6.09
CA LYS A 467 25.27 -16.72 -6.88
C LYS A 467 23.84 -16.19 -6.98
N PHE A 468 23.21 -16.34 -8.15
CA PHE A 468 21.78 -16.05 -8.35
C PHE A 468 21.10 -17.07 -9.28
N MET A 469 19.81 -17.33 -9.05
CA MET A 469 19.01 -18.21 -9.91
C MET A 469 18.42 -17.44 -11.10
N TYR A 470 18.00 -16.18 -10.88
CA TYR A 470 17.33 -15.36 -11.90
C TYR A 470 18.11 -14.10 -12.24
N GLY A 471 18.61 -14.03 -13.48
CA GLY A 471 19.27 -12.83 -14.05
C GLY A 471 18.31 -11.79 -14.62
N SER A 472 17.00 -11.99 -14.45
CA SER A 472 15.94 -11.09 -14.89
C SER A 472 14.86 -11.07 -13.80
N HIS A 473 14.48 -9.88 -13.35
CA HIS A 473 13.57 -9.69 -12.23
C HIS A 473 12.10 -9.76 -12.70
N TYR A 474 11.18 -10.23 -11.85
CA TYR A 474 9.78 -10.46 -12.21
C TYR A 474 8.96 -9.18 -12.48
N SER A 475 9.44 -8.02 -12.04
CA SER A 475 8.89 -6.69 -12.37
C SER A 475 10.02 -5.78 -12.86
N SER A 476 9.85 -5.19 -14.04
CA SER A 476 10.82 -4.28 -14.68
C SER A 476 10.09 -3.30 -15.60
N PRO A 477 10.68 -2.14 -15.97
CA PRO A 477 10.04 -1.20 -16.88
C PRO A 477 9.68 -1.83 -18.23
N GLY A 478 10.53 -2.73 -18.73
CA GLY A 478 10.29 -3.48 -19.96
C GLY A 478 9.08 -4.42 -19.87
N TYR A 479 8.89 -5.10 -18.74
CA TYR A 479 7.74 -6.00 -18.52
C TYR A 479 6.43 -5.22 -18.30
N VAL A 480 6.48 -4.12 -17.54
CA VAL A 480 5.32 -3.25 -17.30
C VAL A 480 4.85 -2.64 -18.64
N LEU A 481 5.78 -2.11 -19.44
CA LEU A 481 5.45 -1.54 -20.74
C LEU A 481 5.11 -2.58 -21.81
N PHE A 482 5.62 -3.81 -21.71
CA PHE A 482 5.16 -4.94 -22.54
C PHE A 482 3.65 -5.15 -22.39
N TYR A 483 3.12 -5.14 -21.17
CA TYR A 483 1.66 -5.19 -20.94
C TYR A 483 0.96 -3.89 -21.39
N LEU A 484 1.51 -2.72 -21.02
CA LEU A 484 0.84 -1.42 -21.18
C LEU A 484 1.05 -0.70 -22.53
N VAL A 485 1.77 -1.30 -23.51
CA VAL A 485 2.16 -0.63 -24.77
C VAL A 485 1.00 0.00 -25.56
N ARG A 486 -0.23 -0.55 -25.44
CA ARG A 486 -1.45 -0.03 -26.10
C ARG A 486 -2.00 1.26 -25.48
N ILE A 487 -1.62 1.57 -24.24
CA ILE A 487 -2.01 2.77 -23.48
C ILE A 487 -0.84 3.73 -23.27
N ALA A 488 0.38 3.21 -23.15
CA ALA A 488 1.60 3.97 -22.91
C ALA A 488 2.63 3.88 -24.06
N PRO A 489 2.24 3.96 -25.36
CA PRO A 489 3.16 3.69 -26.48
C PRO A 489 4.38 4.63 -26.50
N GLU A 490 4.24 5.90 -26.09
CA GLU A 490 5.36 6.84 -25.97
C GLU A 490 6.43 6.40 -24.98
N HIS A 491 6.06 5.68 -23.92
CA HIS A 491 6.98 5.19 -22.90
C HIS A 491 7.73 3.96 -23.44
N MET A 492 7.06 3.09 -24.21
CA MET A 492 7.74 2.02 -24.96
C MET A 492 8.71 2.60 -25.99
N LEU A 493 8.32 3.61 -26.76
CA LEU A 493 9.21 4.30 -27.70
C LEU A 493 10.40 4.97 -26.98
N CYS A 494 10.20 5.53 -25.79
CA CYS A 494 11.29 6.05 -24.95
C CYS A 494 12.28 4.94 -24.56
N LEU A 495 11.80 3.85 -23.96
CA LEU A 495 12.62 2.74 -23.49
C LEU A 495 13.35 2.00 -24.63
N GLN A 496 12.69 1.81 -25.77
CA GLN A 496 13.23 1.10 -26.94
C GLN A 496 13.84 2.05 -28.00
N ASN A 497 14.40 3.18 -27.56
CA ASN A 497 15.20 4.11 -28.39
C ASN A 497 14.53 4.53 -29.71
N GLY A 498 13.25 4.87 -29.63
CA GLY A 498 12.42 5.34 -30.74
C GLY A 498 11.74 4.24 -31.56
N ARG A 499 11.64 3.00 -31.07
CA ARG A 499 11.02 1.87 -31.79
C ARG A 499 10.05 1.11 -30.89
N PHE A 500 9.18 0.29 -31.49
CA PHE A 500 8.53 -0.79 -30.75
C PHE A 500 9.42 -2.04 -30.79
N ASP A 501 9.19 -2.99 -29.88
CA ASP A 501 9.90 -4.26 -29.91
C ASP A 501 9.46 -5.13 -31.10
N HIS A 502 10.26 -6.13 -31.45
CA HIS A 502 9.98 -7.09 -32.51
C HIS A 502 8.61 -7.77 -32.29
N ALA A 503 7.78 -7.85 -33.32
CA ALA A 503 6.37 -8.28 -33.23
C ALA A 503 6.15 -9.63 -32.51
N ASP A 504 7.05 -10.60 -32.69
CA ASP A 504 6.99 -11.90 -32.00
C ASP A 504 7.37 -11.88 -30.51
N ARG A 505 7.95 -10.77 -30.01
CA ARG A 505 8.23 -10.51 -28.58
C ARG A 505 7.18 -9.61 -27.92
N MET A 506 6.29 -9.01 -28.71
CA MET A 506 5.25 -8.10 -28.21
C MET A 506 4.10 -8.85 -27.53
N PHE A 507 3.51 -8.24 -26.51
CA PHE A 507 2.33 -8.78 -25.83
C PHE A 507 1.17 -8.91 -26.80
N ASN A 508 0.83 -10.14 -27.20
CA ASN A 508 -0.13 -10.42 -28.28
C ASN A 508 -1.11 -11.57 -27.96
N SER A 509 -0.84 -12.37 -26.93
CA SER A 509 -1.73 -13.43 -26.43
C SER A 509 -1.44 -13.68 -24.95
N ILE A 510 -2.48 -13.87 -24.14
CA ILE A 510 -2.35 -14.15 -22.71
C ILE A 510 -1.79 -15.56 -22.50
N ALA A 511 -2.34 -16.55 -23.20
CA ALA A 511 -1.90 -17.95 -23.13
C ALA A 511 -0.46 -18.16 -23.63
N GLU A 512 -0.05 -17.46 -24.69
CA GLU A 512 1.35 -17.48 -25.16
C GLU A 512 2.29 -16.79 -24.16
N THR A 513 1.84 -15.73 -23.50
CA THR A 513 2.63 -15.03 -22.47
C THR A 513 2.83 -15.92 -21.25
N TRP A 514 1.78 -16.58 -20.75
CA TRP A 514 1.88 -17.55 -19.65
C TRP A 514 2.84 -18.69 -20.00
N LYS A 515 2.69 -19.28 -21.18
CA LYS A 515 3.61 -20.33 -21.65
C LYS A 515 5.07 -19.84 -21.72
N ASN A 516 5.31 -18.63 -22.23
CA ASN A 516 6.65 -18.06 -22.26
C ASN A 516 7.21 -17.82 -20.85
N CYS A 517 6.37 -17.40 -19.89
CA CYS A 517 6.75 -17.32 -18.47
C CYS A 517 7.07 -18.69 -17.83
N LEU A 518 6.63 -19.82 -18.40
CA LEU A 518 6.95 -21.18 -17.91
C LEU A 518 8.14 -21.84 -18.63
N ASP A 519 8.26 -21.65 -19.95
CA ASP A 519 9.26 -22.34 -20.79
C ASP A 519 10.50 -21.47 -21.09
N GLY A 520 10.37 -20.15 -21.00
CA GLY A 520 11.40 -19.18 -21.37
C GLY A 520 12.62 -19.19 -20.44
N ALA A 521 13.82 -19.13 -21.01
CA ALA A 521 15.08 -19.21 -20.26
C ALA A 521 15.41 -17.97 -19.41
N THR A 522 14.83 -16.81 -19.75
CA THR A 522 15.03 -15.51 -19.08
C THR A 522 13.69 -14.78 -18.89
N ASP A 523 12.59 -15.54 -18.79
CA ASP A 523 11.24 -14.99 -18.74
C ASP A 523 10.54 -15.46 -17.45
N PHE A 524 10.47 -14.54 -16.49
CA PHE A 524 10.02 -14.79 -15.13
C PHE A 524 8.99 -13.74 -14.65
N LYS A 525 8.34 -13.01 -15.57
CA LYS A 525 7.44 -11.89 -15.21
C LYS A 525 6.22 -12.36 -14.42
N GLU A 526 5.95 -11.66 -13.34
CA GLU A 526 4.65 -11.67 -12.67
C GLU A 526 3.66 -10.72 -13.39
N LEU A 527 2.47 -10.51 -12.84
CA LEU A 527 1.46 -9.60 -13.36
C LEU A 527 1.55 -8.20 -12.71
N ILE A 528 0.80 -7.27 -13.30
CA ILE A 528 0.53 -5.92 -12.79
C ILE A 528 -0.95 -5.84 -12.35
N PRO A 529 -1.34 -4.93 -11.43
CA PRO A 529 -2.69 -4.92 -10.85
C PRO A 529 -3.81 -4.69 -11.88
N GLU A 530 -3.50 -4.11 -13.04
CA GLU A 530 -4.41 -3.91 -14.18
C GLU A 530 -5.11 -5.21 -14.64
N PHE A 531 -4.51 -6.38 -14.42
CA PHE A 531 -5.14 -7.69 -14.73
C PHE A 531 -6.31 -8.05 -13.80
N TYR A 532 -6.50 -7.31 -12.70
CA TYR A 532 -7.53 -7.53 -11.69
C TYR A 532 -8.39 -6.28 -11.40
N GLY A 533 -8.07 -5.15 -12.07
CA GLY A 533 -8.89 -3.94 -12.10
C GLY A 533 -10.01 -3.99 -13.16
N ASP A 534 -10.76 -2.90 -13.32
CA ASP A 534 -11.95 -2.89 -14.20
C ASP A 534 -11.72 -2.29 -15.61
N ASP A 535 -10.51 -1.82 -15.92
CA ASP A 535 -10.18 -1.18 -17.21
C ASP A 535 -9.38 -2.11 -18.14
N PHE A 536 -10.06 -2.57 -19.19
CA PHE A 536 -9.52 -3.47 -20.21
C PHE A 536 -8.80 -2.77 -21.38
N SER A 537 -8.64 -1.46 -21.36
CA SER A 537 -8.13 -0.70 -22.50
C SER A 537 -6.67 -1.02 -22.87
N PHE A 538 -5.88 -1.59 -21.94
CA PHE A 538 -4.54 -2.11 -22.22
C PHE A 538 -4.52 -3.40 -23.07
N LEU A 539 -5.66 -4.10 -23.20
CA LEU A 539 -5.82 -5.29 -24.03
C LEU A 539 -6.24 -4.96 -25.48
N VAL A 540 -6.64 -3.72 -25.76
CA VAL A 540 -7.30 -3.32 -27.02
C VAL A 540 -6.51 -2.19 -27.70
N ASN A 541 -6.22 -2.32 -29.00
CA ASN A 541 -5.43 -1.36 -29.79
C ASN A 541 -6.27 -0.13 -30.23
N ASN A 542 -6.89 0.56 -29.25
CA ASN A 542 -7.75 1.72 -29.48
C ASN A 542 -7.07 2.85 -30.28
N LEU A 543 -5.75 2.99 -30.13
CA LEU A 543 -4.93 3.98 -30.84
C LEU A 543 -4.52 3.55 -32.27
N LYS A 544 -4.82 2.32 -32.69
CA LYS A 544 -4.48 1.73 -34.01
C LYS A 544 -2.97 1.82 -34.31
N LEU A 545 -2.17 1.47 -33.31
CA LEU A 545 -0.71 1.45 -33.40
C LEU A 545 -0.27 0.37 -34.39
N ASP A 546 0.72 0.67 -35.23
CA ASP A 546 1.44 -0.36 -36.00
C ASP A 546 2.45 -1.05 -35.07
N LEU A 547 2.01 -2.16 -34.47
CA LEU A 547 2.83 -3.03 -33.63
C LEU A 547 3.56 -4.13 -34.45
N GLY A 548 3.56 -4.01 -35.78
CA GLY A 548 4.26 -4.87 -36.70
C GLY A 548 3.58 -6.21 -36.99
N LYS A 549 4.33 -7.08 -37.66
CA LYS A 549 3.87 -8.36 -38.22
C LYS A 549 4.77 -9.50 -37.77
N ARG A 550 4.17 -10.52 -37.16
CA ARG A 550 4.84 -11.74 -36.69
C ARG A 550 5.38 -12.57 -37.85
N GLN A 551 6.36 -13.45 -37.58
CA GLN A 551 6.91 -14.39 -38.59
C GLN A 551 5.82 -15.24 -39.26
N GLY A 552 4.78 -15.66 -38.53
CA GLY A 552 3.60 -16.36 -39.06
C GLY A 552 2.65 -15.49 -39.90
N GLY A 553 3.00 -14.23 -40.19
CA GLY A 553 2.25 -13.32 -41.05
C GLY A 553 1.05 -12.61 -40.39
N LYS A 554 0.71 -12.94 -39.14
CA LYS A 554 -0.33 -12.24 -38.35
C LYS A 554 0.20 -10.88 -37.87
N MET A 555 -0.61 -9.83 -37.95
CA MET A 555 -0.29 -8.53 -37.33
C MET A 555 -0.53 -8.58 -35.81
N VAL A 556 0.24 -7.79 -35.06
CA VAL A 556 -0.01 -7.57 -33.63
C VAL A 556 -1.01 -6.41 -33.51
N ASP A 557 -2.14 -6.67 -32.85
CA ASP A 557 -3.26 -5.72 -32.74
C ASP A 557 -3.89 -5.84 -31.34
N ASP A 558 -5.18 -6.18 -31.21
CA ASP A 558 -5.77 -6.59 -29.93
C ASP A 558 -5.08 -7.83 -29.34
N VAL A 559 -5.08 -7.95 -28.00
CA VAL A 559 -4.51 -9.09 -27.29
C VAL A 559 -5.45 -10.30 -27.40
N GLN A 560 -4.92 -11.44 -27.83
CA GLN A 560 -5.67 -12.69 -27.90
C GLN A 560 -5.94 -13.24 -26.49
N LEU A 561 -7.23 -13.32 -26.15
CA LEU A 561 -7.72 -13.80 -24.86
C LEU A 561 -7.83 -15.33 -24.83
N PRO A 562 -7.93 -15.95 -23.64
CA PRO A 562 -8.24 -17.37 -23.48
C PRO A 562 -9.62 -17.73 -24.06
N PRO A 563 -9.86 -18.99 -24.51
CA PRO A 563 -11.14 -19.38 -25.09
C PRO A 563 -12.34 -19.23 -24.14
N TRP A 564 -12.11 -19.34 -22.82
CA TRP A 564 -13.13 -19.13 -21.78
C TRP A 564 -13.55 -17.66 -21.57
N ALA A 565 -12.89 -16.69 -22.23
CA ALA A 565 -13.22 -15.27 -22.13
C ALA A 565 -13.94 -14.78 -23.40
N SER A 566 -15.21 -14.39 -23.24
CA SER A 566 -16.06 -13.84 -24.31
C SER A 566 -15.62 -12.44 -24.78
N GLY A 567 -14.77 -11.76 -24.02
CA GLY A 567 -14.20 -10.45 -24.38
C GLY A 567 -13.36 -9.85 -23.24
N PRO A 568 -12.70 -8.70 -23.46
CA PRO A 568 -11.70 -8.16 -22.53
C PRO A 568 -12.25 -7.86 -21.12
N LYS A 569 -13.51 -7.43 -21.01
CA LYS A 569 -14.17 -7.19 -19.71
C LYS A 569 -14.48 -8.50 -18.95
N ASP A 570 -14.92 -9.53 -19.67
CA ASP A 570 -15.20 -10.87 -19.11
C ASP A 570 -13.92 -11.55 -18.64
N PHE A 571 -12.81 -11.36 -19.37
CA PHE A 571 -11.47 -11.78 -18.94
C PHE A 571 -11.06 -11.16 -17.59
N LEU A 572 -11.18 -9.84 -17.43
CA LEU A 572 -10.82 -9.17 -16.17
C LEU A 572 -11.75 -9.57 -15.02
N GLN A 573 -13.07 -9.66 -15.27
CA GLN A 573 -14.04 -10.09 -14.27
C GLN A 573 -13.70 -11.48 -13.72
N LYS A 574 -13.47 -12.46 -14.59
CA LYS A 574 -13.07 -13.83 -14.20
C LYS A 574 -11.69 -13.89 -13.53
N SER A 575 -10.75 -13.04 -13.94
CA SER A 575 -9.44 -12.94 -13.29
C SER A 575 -9.56 -12.39 -11.85
N LYS A 576 -10.43 -11.41 -11.65
CA LYS A 576 -10.77 -10.82 -10.33
C LYS A 576 -11.51 -11.82 -9.44
N GLU A 577 -12.45 -12.57 -9.98
CA GLU A 577 -13.14 -13.68 -9.30
C GLU A 577 -12.17 -14.81 -8.90
N ALA A 578 -11.18 -15.12 -9.74
CA ALA A 578 -10.12 -16.06 -9.39
C ALA A 578 -9.23 -15.52 -8.25
N LEU A 579 -8.83 -14.25 -8.27
CA LEU A 579 -8.02 -13.61 -7.21
C LEU A 579 -8.75 -13.57 -5.86
N GLU A 580 -10.05 -13.27 -5.84
CA GLU A 580 -10.87 -13.26 -4.61
C GLU A 580 -11.43 -14.64 -4.21
N SER A 581 -11.08 -15.70 -4.94
CA SER A 581 -11.55 -17.06 -4.65
C SER A 581 -11.12 -17.57 -3.27
N ASN A 582 -11.83 -18.58 -2.76
CA ASN A 582 -11.47 -19.26 -1.52
C ASN A 582 -10.10 -19.94 -1.61
N TYR A 583 -9.76 -20.54 -2.77
CA TYR A 583 -8.46 -21.20 -2.97
C TYR A 583 -7.31 -20.20 -2.84
N VAL A 584 -7.37 -19.08 -3.56
CA VAL A 584 -6.36 -18.02 -3.46
C VAL A 584 -6.35 -17.41 -2.06
N SER A 585 -7.50 -17.20 -1.44
CA SER A 585 -7.58 -16.71 -0.06
C SER A 585 -6.88 -17.62 0.97
N GLU A 586 -6.90 -18.95 0.78
CA GLU A 586 -6.17 -19.87 1.66
C GLU A 586 -4.66 -19.88 1.37
N HIS A 587 -4.22 -19.70 0.11
CA HIS A 587 -2.81 -19.86 -0.31
C HIS A 587 -2.01 -18.55 -0.56
N LEU A 588 -2.64 -17.37 -0.65
CA LEU A 588 -1.96 -16.13 -1.04
C LEU A 588 -0.81 -15.70 -0.12
N HIS A 589 -0.89 -16.06 1.16
CA HIS A 589 0.17 -15.84 2.15
C HIS A 589 1.52 -16.46 1.71
N GLU A 590 1.48 -17.60 0.99
CA GLU A 590 2.67 -18.32 0.51
C GLU A 590 3.42 -17.54 -0.59
N TRP A 591 2.70 -16.78 -1.43
CA TRP A 591 3.28 -15.89 -2.44
C TRP A 591 3.77 -14.58 -1.80
N ILE A 592 3.05 -14.07 -0.80
CA ILE A 592 3.49 -12.91 -0.01
C ILE A 592 4.83 -13.21 0.66
N ASP A 593 5.06 -14.42 1.18
CA ASP A 593 6.37 -14.84 1.70
C ASP A 593 7.51 -14.71 0.68
N LEU A 594 7.27 -15.01 -0.60
CA LEU A 594 8.28 -14.93 -1.67
C LEU A 594 8.62 -13.48 -2.04
N ILE A 595 7.63 -12.60 -2.06
CA ILE A 595 7.75 -11.26 -2.65
C ILE A 595 8.03 -10.18 -1.59
N PHE A 596 7.41 -10.29 -0.42
CA PHE A 596 7.49 -9.31 0.68
C PHE A 596 7.95 -9.92 2.02
N GLY A 597 7.80 -11.23 2.20
CA GLY A 597 8.04 -11.92 3.47
C GLY A 597 9.37 -12.67 3.55
N TYR A 598 9.40 -13.70 4.40
CA TYR A 598 10.66 -14.30 4.87
C TYR A 598 11.43 -15.09 3.79
N LYS A 599 10.75 -15.58 2.74
CA LYS A 599 11.35 -16.30 1.60
C LYS A 599 11.93 -15.36 0.52
N GLN A 600 11.96 -14.05 0.74
CA GLN A 600 12.52 -13.08 -0.21
C GLN A 600 14.07 -13.12 -0.28
N LYS A 601 14.76 -13.43 0.83
CA LYS A 601 16.23 -13.47 0.91
C LYS A 601 16.75 -14.53 1.89
N GLY A 602 18.06 -14.80 1.86
CA GLY A 602 18.70 -15.76 2.77
C GLY A 602 18.39 -17.24 2.46
N ASN A 603 18.63 -18.13 3.43
CA ASN A 603 18.52 -19.58 3.23
C ASN A 603 17.11 -20.03 2.78
N GLU A 604 16.07 -19.40 3.32
CA GLU A 604 14.67 -19.69 2.97
C GLU A 604 14.36 -19.35 1.52
N ALA A 605 14.98 -18.30 0.97
CA ALA A 605 14.91 -17.98 -0.45
C ALA A 605 15.70 -18.98 -1.33
N ILE A 606 16.76 -19.61 -0.81
CA ILE A 606 17.46 -20.70 -1.54
C ILE A 606 16.56 -21.94 -1.57
N GLY A 607 15.96 -22.30 -0.44
CA GLY A 607 15.00 -23.41 -0.30
C GLY A 607 13.74 -23.24 -1.16
N ALA A 608 13.20 -22.02 -1.22
CA ALA A 608 12.07 -21.66 -2.09
C ALA A 608 12.45 -21.35 -3.55
N HIS A 609 13.74 -21.48 -3.90
CA HIS A 609 14.30 -21.22 -5.23
C HIS A 609 13.99 -19.83 -5.79
N ASN A 610 14.18 -18.80 -4.95
CA ASN A 610 13.69 -17.43 -5.10
C ASN A 610 14.83 -16.37 -5.13
N ILE A 611 16.03 -16.73 -5.61
CA ILE A 611 17.21 -15.85 -5.59
C ILE A 611 17.37 -15.08 -6.91
N PHE A 612 17.25 -13.76 -6.85
CA PHE A 612 17.45 -12.84 -7.99
C PHE A 612 18.88 -12.29 -8.03
N HIS A 613 19.22 -11.57 -9.11
CA HIS A 613 20.53 -10.92 -9.25
C HIS A 613 20.80 -9.92 -8.10
N PRO A 614 22.00 -9.88 -7.48
CA PRO A 614 22.25 -9.09 -6.28
C PRO A 614 21.88 -7.60 -6.38
N LEU A 615 22.13 -6.96 -7.52
CA LEU A 615 21.75 -5.55 -7.78
C LEU A 615 20.24 -5.26 -7.73
N THR A 616 19.36 -6.27 -7.67
CA THR A 616 17.92 -6.05 -7.49
C THR A 616 17.55 -5.78 -6.03
N TYR A 617 18.39 -6.18 -5.06
CA TYR A 617 18.12 -6.08 -3.63
C TYR A 617 18.68 -4.79 -3.01
N GLU A 618 17.94 -4.22 -2.07
CA GLU A 618 18.40 -3.13 -1.22
C GLU A 618 19.65 -3.53 -0.43
N GLY A 619 20.66 -2.66 -0.41
CA GLY A 619 21.97 -2.95 0.19
C GLY A 619 22.84 -3.92 -0.61
N GLY A 620 22.41 -4.39 -1.79
CA GLY A 620 23.19 -5.31 -2.63
C GLY A 620 24.52 -4.72 -3.15
N VAL A 621 24.58 -3.39 -3.33
CA VAL A 621 25.79 -2.60 -3.57
C VAL A 621 25.62 -1.22 -2.91
N ASP A 622 26.66 -0.72 -2.23
CA ASP A 622 26.74 0.69 -1.85
C ASP A 622 27.28 1.54 -3.01
N LEU A 623 26.38 2.21 -3.72
CA LEU A 623 26.69 3.11 -4.83
C LEU A 623 27.59 4.29 -4.41
N ASN A 624 27.70 4.63 -3.13
CA ASN A 624 28.56 5.72 -2.64
C ASN A 624 30.00 5.28 -2.34
N SER A 625 30.24 3.98 -2.20
CA SER A 625 31.59 3.41 -2.12
C SER A 625 32.31 3.33 -3.49
N ILE A 626 31.55 3.36 -4.59
CA ILE A 626 32.09 3.24 -5.96
C ILE A 626 32.86 4.51 -6.34
N ALA A 627 34.17 4.36 -6.55
CA ALA A 627 35.08 5.45 -6.91
C ALA A 627 35.14 5.77 -8.40
N ASP A 628 34.80 4.82 -9.30
CA ASP A 628 34.77 5.05 -10.75
C ASP A 628 33.38 5.55 -11.21
N PRO A 629 33.28 6.74 -11.84
CA PRO A 629 32.03 7.23 -12.38
C PRO A 629 31.44 6.37 -13.50
N ASP A 630 32.26 5.70 -14.32
CA ASP A 630 31.74 4.82 -15.39
C ASP A 630 31.05 3.58 -14.78
N GLU A 631 31.69 2.91 -13.80
CA GLU A 631 31.10 1.80 -13.04
C GLU A 631 29.82 2.22 -12.31
N LYS A 632 29.82 3.38 -11.63
CA LYS A 632 28.65 3.88 -10.87
C LYS A 632 27.44 4.13 -11.78
N VAL A 633 27.65 4.72 -12.96
CA VAL A 633 26.58 4.95 -13.96
C VAL A 633 26.08 3.63 -14.55
N ALA A 634 26.97 2.68 -14.82
CA ALA A 634 26.59 1.35 -15.31
C ALA A 634 25.69 0.59 -14.30
N MET A 635 26.08 0.57 -13.01
CA MET A 635 25.27 -0.09 -11.97
C MET A 635 23.92 0.61 -11.74
N LEU A 636 23.89 1.95 -11.72
CA LEU A 636 22.63 2.72 -11.64
C LEU A 636 21.69 2.41 -12.82
N THR A 637 22.23 2.34 -14.03
CA THR A 637 21.47 1.97 -15.24
C THR A 637 20.89 0.57 -15.10
N GLN A 638 21.69 -0.40 -14.63
CA GLN A 638 21.22 -1.78 -14.43
C GLN A 638 20.11 -1.89 -13.38
N ILE A 639 20.21 -1.14 -12.26
CA ILE A 639 19.18 -1.09 -11.20
C ILE A 639 17.85 -0.53 -11.73
N LEU A 640 17.90 0.50 -12.59
CA LEU A 640 16.72 1.14 -13.15
C LEU A 640 16.09 0.35 -14.31
N GLU A 641 16.89 -0.24 -15.20
CA GLU A 641 16.39 -0.97 -16.39
C GLU A 641 15.93 -2.41 -16.08
N PHE A 642 16.61 -3.12 -15.18
CA PHE A 642 16.35 -4.56 -14.95
C PHE A 642 15.41 -4.85 -13.76
N GLY A 643 15.02 -3.81 -13.02
CA GLY A 643 13.98 -3.86 -11.98
C GLY A 643 14.50 -4.13 -10.57
N GLN A 644 13.73 -3.67 -9.57
CA GLN A 644 14.11 -3.71 -8.15
C GLN A 644 13.19 -4.66 -7.35
N THR A 645 13.75 -5.38 -6.39
CA THR A 645 13.02 -6.19 -5.40
C THR A 645 12.24 -5.27 -4.44
N PRO A 646 11.00 -5.61 -4.02
CA PRO A 646 10.27 -4.82 -3.03
C PRO A 646 11.02 -4.78 -1.69
N LYS A 647 10.71 -3.80 -0.85
CA LYS A 647 11.19 -3.82 0.54
C LYS A 647 10.64 -5.07 1.23
N GLN A 648 11.47 -5.78 1.99
CA GLN A 648 10.97 -6.87 2.82
C GLN A 648 10.15 -6.28 3.97
N LEU A 649 8.91 -6.75 4.12
CA LEU A 649 7.98 -6.33 5.17
C LEU A 649 7.95 -7.33 6.32
N PHE A 650 8.14 -8.62 6.04
CA PHE A 650 8.00 -9.69 7.04
C PHE A 650 9.23 -10.60 7.08
N VAL A 651 9.61 -11.04 8.28
CA VAL A 651 10.76 -11.95 8.54
C VAL A 651 10.35 -13.26 9.21
N ILE A 652 9.05 -13.46 9.39
CA ILE A 652 8.37 -14.64 9.93
C ILE A 652 7.36 -15.12 8.86
N PRO A 653 7.00 -16.41 8.77
CA PRO A 653 5.96 -16.89 7.84
C PRO A 653 4.65 -16.11 7.94
N HIS A 654 4.14 -15.67 6.80
CA HIS A 654 2.95 -14.84 6.74
C HIS A 654 1.69 -15.58 7.23
N PRO A 655 0.91 -15.03 8.16
CA PRO A 655 -0.39 -15.58 8.55
C PRO A 655 -1.33 -15.84 7.37
N ARG A 656 -2.10 -16.93 7.43
CA ARG A 656 -3.13 -17.25 6.43
C ARG A 656 -4.43 -16.48 6.67
N ARG A 657 -5.21 -16.26 5.61
CA ARG A 657 -6.55 -15.65 5.71
C ARG A 657 -7.52 -16.55 6.48
N ILE A 658 -8.49 -15.96 7.16
CA ILE A 658 -9.52 -16.66 7.94
C ILE A 658 -10.71 -16.94 7.01
N THR A 659 -10.63 -18.03 6.24
CA THR A 659 -11.80 -18.49 5.47
C THR A 659 -12.86 -19.06 6.43
N THR A 660 -14.06 -18.50 6.34
CA THR A 660 -15.25 -19.00 7.02
C THR A 660 -15.74 -20.27 6.33
N LYS A 661 -15.17 -21.42 6.71
CA LYS A 661 -15.65 -22.74 6.27
C LYS A 661 -17.04 -22.99 6.85
N VAL A 662 -18.06 -22.58 6.09
CA VAL A 662 -19.48 -22.87 6.35
C VAL A 662 -19.61 -24.37 6.55
N LYS A 663 -19.83 -24.80 7.80
CA LYS A 663 -20.05 -26.21 8.12
C LYS A 663 -21.38 -26.63 7.51
N SER A 664 -21.32 -27.31 6.38
CA SER A 664 -22.47 -28.00 5.78
C SER A 664 -22.91 -29.13 6.71
N LEU A 665 -23.78 -28.79 7.67
CA LEU A 665 -24.39 -29.71 8.61
C LEU A 665 -25.00 -30.90 7.85
N PRO A 666 -24.60 -32.15 8.16
CA PRO A 666 -25.24 -33.33 7.59
C PRO A 666 -26.72 -33.31 7.97
N ARG A 667 -27.61 -33.27 6.97
CA ARG A 667 -29.05 -33.45 7.20
C ARG A 667 -29.26 -34.80 7.90
N PRO A 668 -29.84 -34.85 9.12
CA PRO A 668 -30.19 -36.12 9.73
C PRO A 668 -31.23 -36.83 8.85
N SER A 669 -31.09 -38.14 8.69
CA SER A 669 -31.95 -38.93 7.82
C SER A 669 -33.37 -39.05 8.38
N SER A 670 -34.37 -38.87 7.53
CA SER A 670 -35.78 -38.94 7.92
C SER A 670 -36.18 -40.38 8.27
N GLN A 671 -36.33 -40.68 9.56
CA GLN A 671 -37.02 -41.88 10.04
C GLN A 671 -38.37 -41.48 10.66
N SER A 672 -39.44 -42.13 10.19
CA SER A 672 -40.81 -41.85 10.58
C SER A 672 -41.20 -42.59 11.85
N ALA A 673 -41.67 -41.85 12.87
CA ALA A 673 -42.40 -42.38 14.03
C ALA A 673 -43.76 -41.67 14.14
N SER A 674 -44.73 -42.29 14.82
CA SER A 674 -46.16 -42.02 14.65
C SER A 674 -46.78 -40.99 15.61
N LEU A 675 -47.86 -40.36 15.13
CA LEU A 675 -48.72 -39.40 15.82
C LEU A 675 -49.33 -39.92 17.14
N ALA A 676 -49.45 -39.01 18.13
CA ALA A 676 -50.44 -39.03 19.20
C ALA A 676 -50.70 -37.58 19.69
N ASP A 677 -51.96 -37.22 19.93
CA ASP A 677 -52.36 -35.82 20.18
C ASP A 677 -52.05 -35.29 21.60
N SER A 678 -51.70 -34.00 21.69
CA SER A 678 -52.10 -33.09 22.80
C SER A 678 -51.97 -31.62 22.35
N PRO A 679 -52.80 -30.70 22.87
CA PRO A 679 -52.99 -29.37 22.27
C PRO A 679 -51.88 -28.35 22.60
N VAL A 680 -51.66 -27.44 21.64
CA VAL A 680 -50.60 -26.42 21.66
C VAL A 680 -50.91 -25.25 22.61
N SER A 681 -49.92 -24.85 23.39
CA SER A 681 -49.81 -23.50 23.97
C SER A 681 -48.77 -22.69 23.16
N PRO A 682 -49.00 -21.41 22.84
CA PRO A 682 -48.07 -20.62 22.04
C PRO A 682 -46.91 -20.08 22.89
N GLY A 683 -45.72 -20.67 22.77
CA GLY A 683 -44.51 -20.13 23.37
C GLY A 683 -43.39 -21.15 23.55
N GLU A 684 -42.60 -21.36 22.49
CA GLU A 684 -41.17 -21.75 22.52
C GLU A 684 -40.66 -21.78 21.06
N GLU A 685 -40.17 -20.63 20.59
CA GLU A 685 -39.40 -20.56 19.35
C GLU A 685 -37.91 -20.88 19.64
N SER A 686 -37.28 -21.59 18.70
CA SER A 686 -35.88 -22.04 18.68
C SER A 686 -34.90 -21.19 19.51
N PHE A 687 -34.45 -21.70 20.65
CA PHE A 687 -33.75 -20.90 21.67
C PHE A 687 -32.22 -20.75 21.45
N GLU A 688 -31.66 -21.25 20.33
CA GLU A 688 -30.21 -21.24 20.08
C GLU A 688 -29.74 -20.02 19.24
N ASP A 689 -30.51 -19.59 18.23
CA ASP A 689 -30.11 -18.51 17.29
C ASP A 689 -29.96 -17.14 17.97
N LEU A 690 -30.77 -16.85 19.01
CA LEU A 690 -30.83 -15.53 19.65
C LEU A 690 -29.56 -15.12 20.43
N THR A 691 -28.60 -16.04 20.66
CA THR A 691 -27.46 -15.77 21.55
C THR A 691 -26.30 -15.04 20.86
N GLU A 692 -26.02 -15.33 19.59
CA GLU A 692 -24.86 -14.76 18.88
C GLU A 692 -25.11 -13.29 18.51
N GLU A 693 -26.25 -13.00 17.89
CA GLU A 693 -26.65 -11.61 17.58
C GLU A 693 -26.72 -10.74 18.84
N SER A 694 -27.18 -11.30 19.97
CA SER A 694 -27.19 -10.60 21.26
C SER A 694 -25.78 -10.25 21.77
N ARG A 695 -24.80 -11.16 21.63
CA ARG A 695 -23.40 -10.87 21.98
C ARG A 695 -22.82 -9.77 21.09
N THR A 696 -23.01 -9.86 19.77
CA THR A 696 -22.53 -8.85 18.81
C THR A 696 -23.21 -7.50 19.04
N LEU A 697 -24.52 -7.47 19.33
CA LEU A 697 -25.25 -6.23 19.65
C LEU A 697 -24.74 -5.60 20.96
N ALA A 698 -24.43 -6.40 21.98
CA ALA A 698 -23.85 -5.91 23.22
C ALA A 698 -22.46 -5.29 23.00
N TRP A 699 -21.56 -5.96 22.26
CA TRP A 699 -20.24 -5.41 21.91
C TRP A 699 -20.33 -4.16 21.03
N ASN A 700 -21.25 -4.10 20.06
CA ASN A 700 -21.53 -2.90 19.26
C ASN A 700 -22.03 -1.70 20.10
N ASN A 701 -22.53 -1.94 21.33
CA ASN A 701 -22.99 -0.91 22.25
C ASN A 701 -22.04 -0.73 23.47
N ILE A 702 -20.85 -1.34 23.47
CA ILE A 702 -19.92 -1.31 24.62
C ILE A 702 -19.47 0.10 25.01
N THR A 703 -19.49 1.06 24.07
CA THR A 703 -19.22 2.48 24.31
C THR A 703 -20.33 3.18 25.10
N LYS A 704 -21.55 2.64 25.15
CA LYS A 704 -22.68 3.16 25.96
C LYS A 704 -22.69 2.63 27.41
N LEU A 705 -21.61 1.96 27.85
CA LEU A 705 -21.49 1.37 29.18
C LEU A 705 -21.54 2.47 30.27
N LYS A 706 -22.42 2.30 31.27
CA LYS A 706 -22.54 3.24 32.40
C LYS A 706 -22.46 2.55 33.74
N LEU A 707 -21.85 3.26 34.69
CA LEU A 707 -21.80 2.87 36.10
C LEU A 707 -23.23 2.81 36.66
N HIS A 708 -23.57 1.69 37.27
CA HIS A 708 -24.87 1.47 37.89
C HIS A 708 -24.81 1.60 39.41
N GLU A 709 -23.85 0.91 40.03
CA GLU A 709 -23.66 0.86 41.49
C GLU A 709 -22.17 0.65 41.82
N SER A 710 -21.69 1.15 42.97
CA SER A 710 -20.35 0.84 43.49
C SER A 710 -20.38 0.53 44.98
N TYR A 711 -19.49 -0.36 45.43
CA TYR A 711 -19.42 -0.83 46.82
C TYR A 711 -17.97 -1.01 47.29
N LYS A 712 -17.58 -0.32 48.36
CA LYS A 712 -16.25 -0.48 48.98
C LYS A 712 -16.26 -1.62 50.00
N ILE A 713 -16.01 -2.85 49.54
CA ILE A 713 -16.12 -4.07 50.36
C ILE A 713 -14.80 -4.60 50.92
N HIS A 714 -13.64 -4.23 50.34
CA HIS A 714 -12.33 -4.70 50.80
C HIS A 714 -11.54 -3.65 51.58
N LYS A 715 -10.57 -4.12 52.37
CA LYS A 715 -9.63 -3.24 53.07
C LYS A 715 -8.50 -2.81 52.16
N GLU A 716 -7.98 -3.70 51.30
CA GLU A 716 -6.90 -3.42 50.34
C GLU A 716 -7.34 -3.78 48.90
N ALA A 717 -6.44 -3.65 47.92
CA ALA A 717 -6.75 -3.84 46.50
C ALA A 717 -7.45 -5.18 46.23
N ILE A 718 -8.43 -5.16 45.33
CA ILE A 718 -9.08 -6.38 44.81
C ILE A 718 -8.12 -7.03 43.80
N THR A 719 -8.13 -8.37 43.70
CA THR A 719 -7.19 -9.13 42.85
C THR A 719 -7.90 -10.04 41.85
N GLY A 720 -9.13 -10.45 42.15
CA GLY A 720 -9.94 -11.35 41.32
C GLY A 720 -11.43 -11.17 41.59
N ILE A 721 -12.22 -11.43 40.55
CA ILE A 721 -13.68 -11.41 40.56
C ILE A 721 -14.17 -12.69 39.89
N ALA A 722 -15.11 -13.37 40.53
CA ALA A 722 -15.87 -14.45 39.94
C ALA A 722 -17.35 -14.30 40.32
N VAL A 723 -18.27 -14.83 39.52
CA VAL A 723 -19.71 -14.70 39.76
C VAL A 723 -20.35 -16.08 39.64
N SER A 724 -21.36 -16.35 40.46
CA SER A 724 -22.19 -17.56 40.33
C SER A 724 -22.90 -17.59 38.96
N PHE A 725 -23.16 -18.78 38.44
CA PHE A 725 -23.82 -18.99 37.14
C PHE A 725 -25.18 -18.28 37.06
N ASN A 726 -25.94 -18.24 38.16
CA ASN A 726 -27.20 -17.52 38.25
C ASN A 726 -27.08 -15.97 38.37
N GLY A 727 -25.87 -15.41 38.42
CA GLY A 727 -25.60 -13.97 38.53
C GLY A 727 -25.97 -13.31 39.87
N SER A 728 -26.43 -14.06 40.88
CA SER A 728 -26.91 -13.51 42.17
C SER A 728 -25.77 -13.12 43.12
N SER A 729 -24.65 -13.84 43.05
CA SER A 729 -23.58 -13.80 44.06
C SER A 729 -22.23 -13.53 43.40
N VAL A 730 -21.58 -12.45 43.83
CA VAL A 730 -20.25 -12.03 43.37
C VAL A 730 -19.22 -12.41 44.43
N PHE A 731 -18.18 -13.10 43.99
CA PHE A 731 -17.02 -13.50 44.78
C PHE A 731 -15.83 -12.62 44.43
N THR A 732 -15.12 -12.13 45.44
CA THR A 732 -13.93 -11.29 45.25
C THR A 732 -12.79 -11.67 46.18
N THR A 733 -11.57 -11.70 45.62
CA THR A 733 -10.32 -11.84 46.37
C THR A 733 -9.60 -10.51 46.50
N SER A 734 -8.75 -10.38 47.51
CA SER A 734 -8.01 -9.15 47.79
C SER A 734 -6.67 -9.43 48.46
N GLN A 735 -5.80 -8.43 48.37
CA GLN A 735 -4.58 -8.32 49.18
C GLN A 735 -4.88 -8.23 50.69
N ASP A 736 -6.13 -7.97 51.13
CA ASP A 736 -6.55 -8.01 52.54
C ASP A 736 -6.66 -9.44 53.12
N SER A 737 -6.14 -10.45 52.43
CA SER A 737 -6.17 -11.90 52.72
C SER A 737 -7.56 -12.56 52.72
N THR A 738 -8.62 -11.83 52.31
CA THR A 738 -9.98 -12.35 52.37
C THR A 738 -10.63 -12.61 51.01
N LEU A 739 -11.42 -13.69 50.97
CA LEU A 739 -12.43 -13.96 49.96
C LEU A 739 -13.78 -13.45 50.50
N LYS A 740 -14.49 -12.64 49.72
CA LYS A 740 -15.80 -12.08 50.08
C LYS A 740 -16.88 -12.54 49.11
N MET A 741 -18.09 -12.72 49.64
CA MET A 741 -19.28 -13.09 48.89
C MET A 741 -20.32 -11.99 49.08
N PHE A 742 -20.61 -11.24 48.02
CA PHE A 742 -21.55 -10.13 47.97
C PHE A 742 -22.78 -10.52 47.15
N SER A 743 -23.98 -10.31 47.68
CA SER A 743 -25.22 -10.57 46.92
C SER A 743 -25.68 -9.30 46.20
N LYS A 744 -25.90 -9.46 44.89
CA LYS A 744 -26.42 -8.43 43.98
C LYS A 744 -27.88 -8.06 44.30
N GLU A 745 -28.67 -9.05 44.74
CA GLU A 745 -30.08 -8.87 45.08
C GLU A 745 -30.28 -8.15 46.41
N SER A 746 -29.60 -8.60 47.47
CA SER A 746 -29.73 -7.98 48.81
C SER A 746 -28.81 -6.77 49.00
N ARG A 747 -27.93 -6.47 48.04
CA ARG A 747 -26.90 -5.40 48.08
C ARG A 747 -26.02 -5.45 49.34
N THR A 748 -25.75 -6.65 49.84
CA THR A 748 -25.02 -6.86 51.11
C THR A 748 -23.91 -7.89 51.00
N LEU A 749 -22.85 -7.65 51.77
CA LEU A 749 -21.80 -8.62 52.03
C LEU A 749 -22.39 -9.76 52.87
N GLN A 750 -22.52 -10.95 52.29
CA GLN A 750 -23.09 -12.13 52.95
C GLN A 750 -22.03 -12.93 53.72
N ARG A 751 -20.79 -13.01 53.21
CA ARG A 751 -19.66 -13.68 53.90
C ARG A 751 -18.32 -13.02 53.62
N SER A 752 -17.41 -13.17 54.56
CA SER A 752 -15.99 -12.80 54.46
C SER A 752 -15.18 -13.90 55.16
N ILE A 753 -14.19 -14.49 54.49
CA ILE A 753 -13.31 -15.52 55.04
C ILE A 753 -11.86 -15.22 54.66
N SER A 754 -10.92 -15.42 55.59
CA SER A 754 -9.48 -15.50 55.28
C SER A 754 -9.05 -16.97 55.39
N PHE A 755 -8.15 -17.40 54.51
CA PHE A 755 -7.58 -18.74 54.52
C PHE A 755 -6.19 -18.79 55.18
N SER A 756 -5.47 -17.67 55.11
CA SER A 756 -4.14 -17.46 55.69
C SER A 756 -3.89 -15.96 55.92
N ASN A 757 -2.65 -15.60 56.30
CA ASN A 757 -2.22 -14.23 56.51
C ASN A 757 -1.59 -13.57 55.25
N MET A 758 -1.66 -14.23 54.09
CA MET A 758 -1.12 -13.73 52.82
C MET A 758 -2.24 -13.27 51.88
N ALA A 759 -1.87 -12.47 50.87
CA ALA A 759 -2.80 -12.01 49.85
C ALA A 759 -3.40 -13.18 49.05
N LEU A 760 -4.67 -13.04 48.68
CA LEU A 760 -5.31 -13.93 47.73
C LEU A 760 -5.14 -13.33 46.32
N SER A 761 -4.70 -14.13 45.35
CA SER A 761 -4.27 -13.65 44.03
C SER A 761 -5.36 -13.74 42.96
N SER A 762 -6.19 -14.78 42.99
CA SER A 762 -7.25 -15.00 42.00
C SER A 762 -8.32 -15.94 42.55
N CYS A 763 -9.52 -15.92 41.94
CA CYS A 763 -10.61 -16.82 42.28
C CYS A 763 -11.49 -17.17 41.07
N LEU A 764 -12.13 -18.34 41.13
CA LEU A 764 -13.13 -18.81 40.16
C LEU A 764 -14.21 -19.67 40.85
N VAL A 765 -15.39 -19.77 40.26
CA VAL A 765 -16.50 -20.63 40.74
C VAL A 765 -16.51 -21.92 39.93
N LEU A 766 -16.70 -23.06 40.60
CA LEU A 766 -16.83 -24.35 39.92
C LEU A 766 -18.22 -24.56 39.31
N PRO A 767 -18.33 -25.32 38.20
CA PRO A 767 -19.62 -25.69 37.61
C PRO A 767 -20.62 -26.22 38.64
N GLY A 768 -21.81 -25.62 38.67
CA GLY A 768 -22.86 -25.93 39.64
C GLY A 768 -22.81 -25.16 40.96
N ASP A 769 -22.12 -24.01 41.02
CA ASP A 769 -22.20 -22.97 42.09
C ASP A 769 -21.99 -23.46 43.55
N ASN A 770 -21.40 -24.65 43.74
CA ASN A 770 -21.26 -25.25 45.06
C ASN A 770 -19.92 -24.94 45.74
N THR A 771 -18.88 -24.59 44.98
CA THR A 771 -17.50 -24.39 45.45
C THR A 771 -16.81 -23.25 44.71
N VAL A 772 -16.11 -22.40 45.45
CA VAL A 772 -15.17 -21.39 44.94
C VAL A 772 -13.75 -21.93 45.09
N ILE A 773 -12.90 -21.72 44.09
CA ILE A 773 -11.45 -21.90 44.20
C ILE A 773 -10.81 -20.51 44.37
N SER A 774 -9.82 -20.39 45.26
CA SER A 774 -9.02 -19.18 45.46
C SER A 774 -7.54 -19.52 45.60
N SER A 775 -6.68 -18.86 44.83
CA SER A 775 -5.21 -18.96 44.96
C SER A 775 -4.65 -17.90 45.92
N SER A 776 -3.44 -18.14 46.44
CA SER A 776 -2.79 -17.31 47.47
C SER A 776 -1.28 -17.22 47.27
N TRP A 777 -0.68 -16.14 47.80
CA TRP A 777 0.78 -15.98 47.90
C TRP A 777 1.41 -16.79 49.06
N ASP A 778 0.67 -17.75 49.63
CA ASP A 778 1.20 -18.76 50.57
C ASP A 778 1.50 -20.12 49.89
N ASN A 779 1.57 -20.12 48.57
CA ASN A 779 1.78 -21.27 47.67
C ASN A 779 0.57 -22.23 47.53
N ASN A 780 -0.56 -21.97 48.19
CA ASN A 780 -1.73 -22.85 48.15
C ASN A 780 -2.86 -22.36 47.24
N VAL A 781 -3.63 -23.34 46.79
CA VAL A 781 -4.96 -23.18 46.20
C VAL A 781 -6.01 -23.75 47.15
N TYR A 782 -6.95 -22.90 47.54
CA TYR A 782 -7.99 -23.19 48.52
C TYR A 782 -9.34 -23.47 47.85
N PHE A 783 -10.02 -24.53 48.32
CA PHE A 783 -11.35 -24.90 47.87
C PHE A 783 -12.35 -24.54 48.98
N TYR A 784 -13.34 -23.72 48.69
CA TYR A 784 -14.33 -23.20 49.65
C TYR A 784 -15.75 -23.57 49.25
N SER A 785 -16.44 -24.35 50.10
CA SER A 785 -17.82 -24.75 49.81
C SER A 785 -18.81 -23.63 50.17
N ILE A 786 -19.58 -23.19 49.16
CA ILE A 786 -20.63 -22.19 49.31
C ILE A 786 -21.77 -22.76 50.16
N ALA A 787 -22.18 -24.01 49.93
CA ALA A 787 -23.23 -24.66 50.71
C ALA A 787 -22.87 -24.79 52.21
N PHE A 788 -21.67 -25.28 52.53
CA PHE A 788 -21.25 -25.55 53.92
C PHE A 788 -20.52 -24.40 54.62
N GLY A 789 -20.23 -23.30 53.92
CA GLY A 789 -19.61 -22.11 54.49
C GLY A 789 -18.17 -22.26 54.96
N ARG A 790 -17.48 -23.33 54.56
CA ARG A 790 -16.16 -23.74 55.08
C ARG A 790 -15.17 -24.08 53.98
N ARG A 791 -13.87 -24.00 54.29
CA ARG A 791 -12.80 -24.60 53.49
C ARG A 791 -13.04 -26.10 53.38
N GLN A 792 -13.14 -26.60 52.16
CA GLN A 792 -13.35 -28.01 51.80
C GLN A 792 -12.02 -28.73 51.67
N ASP A 793 -11.05 -28.13 50.96
CA ASP A 793 -9.72 -28.71 50.78
C ASP A 793 -8.63 -27.64 50.57
N THR A 794 -7.39 -28.08 50.46
CA THR A 794 -6.20 -27.24 50.22
C THR A 794 -5.16 -28.02 49.44
N LEU A 795 -4.79 -27.48 48.28
CA LEU A 795 -3.74 -27.99 47.40
C LEU A 795 -2.51 -27.08 47.54
N MET A 796 -1.42 -27.62 48.09
CA MET A 796 -0.10 -26.98 48.02
C MET A 796 0.48 -27.34 46.65
N GLY A 797 0.33 -26.45 45.67
CA GLY A 797 0.63 -26.76 44.27
C GLY A 797 2.02 -26.33 43.81
N HIS A 798 2.61 -25.35 44.48
CA HIS A 798 3.78 -24.61 44.01
C HIS A 798 4.79 -24.36 45.13
N ASP A 799 6.01 -23.96 44.76
CA ASP A 799 7.09 -23.67 45.70
C ASP A 799 7.28 -22.15 45.95
N ASP A 800 6.56 -21.32 45.19
CA ASP A 800 6.37 -19.87 45.42
C ASP A 800 4.88 -19.48 45.21
N ALA A 801 4.58 -18.19 45.30
CA ALA A 801 3.26 -17.60 45.22
C ALA A 801 2.51 -17.94 43.92
N VAL A 802 1.32 -18.52 44.07
CA VAL A 802 0.41 -18.81 42.95
C VAL A 802 -0.16 -17.48 42.43
N SER A 803 0.17 -17.10 41.20
CA SER A 803 -0.18 -15.82 40.59
C SER A 803 -1.60 -15.82 40.01
N LYS A 804 -1.97 -16.90 39.30
CA LYS A 804 -3.24 -17.01 38.55
C LYS A 804 -3.74 -18.45 38.53
N ILE A 805 -5.05 -18.64 38.48
CA ILE A 805 -5.69 -19.95 38.27
C ILE A 805 -6.74 -19.90 37.17
N SER A 806 -6.93 -21.02 36.49
CA SER A 806 -8.00 -21.26 35.51
C SER A 806 -8.57 -22.67 35.67
N TRP A 807 -9.80 -22.92 35.21
CA TRP A 807 -10.48 -24.21 35.35
C TRP A 807 -11.25 -24.57 34.08
N HIS A 808 -11.04 -25.78 33.57
CA HIS A 808 -11.81 -26.33 32.45
C HIS A 808 -11.77 -27.87 32.44
N ASN A 809 -12.83 -28.54 31.98
CA ASN A 809 -12.90 -30.01 31.84
C ASN A 809 -12.41 -30.81 33.08
N ASN A 810 -12.82 -30.39 34.29
CA ASN A 810 -12.38 -30.97 35.58
C ASN A 810 -10.85 -30.95 35.81
N ARG A 811 -10.14 -30.02 35.16
CA ARG A 811 -8.73 -29.72 35.40
C ARG A 811 -8.58 -28.31 35.96
N LEU A 812 -7.74 -28.19 36.99
CA LEU A 812 -7.24 -26.92 37.50
C LEU A 812 -5.90 -26.62 36.80
N TYR A 813 -5.72 -25.38 36.37
CA TYR A 813 -4.48 -24.85 35.84
C TYR A 813 -4.01 -23.76 36.81
N SER A 814 -2.78 -23.87 37.32
CA SER A 814 -2.20 -22.89 38.24
C SER A 814 -0.87 -22.38 37.73
N ALA A 815 -0.70 -21.05 37.71
CA ALA A 815 0.55 -20.37 37.39
C ALA A 815 1.18 -19.79 38.66
N SER A 816 2.51 -19.67 38.68
CA SER A 816 3.24 -19.26 39.87
C SER A 816 4.52 -18.48 39.53
N TRP A 817 5.03 -17.79 40.54
CA TRP A 817 6.33 -17.15 40.50
C TRP A 817 7.51 -18.15 40.60
N ASP A 818 7.26 -19.44 40.87
CA ASP A 818 8.24 -20.53 40.75
C ASP A 818 8.60 -20.90 39.29
N SER A 819 8.22 -20.06 38.33
CA SER A 819 8.38 -20.24 36.88
C SER A 819 7.66 -21.47 36.28
N THR A 820 6.69 -22.06 36.98
CA THR A 820 5.91 -23.19 36.45
C THR A 820 4.44 -22.86 36.22
N VAL A 821 3.84 -23.52 35.23
CA VAL A 821 2.37 -23.68 35.12
C VAL A 821 2.03 -25.16 35.29
N LYS A 822 1.26 -25.50 36.33
CA LYS A 822 0.92 -26.87 36.70
C LYS A 822 -0.54 -27.20 36.37
N VAL A 823 -0.78 -28.38 35.82
CA VAL A 823 -2.09 -28.87 35.38
C VAL A 823 -2.52 -30.04 36.26
N TRP A 824 -3.62 -29.90 36.98
CA TRP A 824 -4.08 -30.88 37.97
C TRP A 824 -5.39 -31.53 37.55
N SER A 825 -5.45 -32.85 37.60
CA SER A 825 -6.69 -33.62 37.55
C SER A 825 -7.47 -33.42 38.85
N CYS A 826 -8.77 -33.12 38.76
CA CYS A 826 -9.66 -33.01 39.92
C CYS A 826 -10.82 -34.00 39.77
N VAL A 827 -10.59 -35.26 40.12
CA VAL A 827 -11.60 -36.31 40.04
C VAL A 827 -12.54 -36.22 41.26
N PRO A 828 -13.87 -36.00 41.07
CA PRO A 828 -14.83 -36.07 42.17
C PRO A 828 -14.90 -37.50 42.69
N LEU A 829 -14.56 -37.71 43.96
CA LEU A 829 -14.57 -39.06 44.56
C LEU A 829 -16.02 -39.52 44.81
N GLU A 830 -16.49 -40.52 44.05
CA GLU A 830 -17.84 -41.05 44.24
C GLU A 830 -18.00 -41.75 45.60
N MET A 831 -18.92 -41.20 46.42
CA MET A 831 -19.60 -41.81 47.55
C MET A 831 -18.91 -42.98 48.29
N THR A 832 -17.87 -42.70 49.09
CA THR A 832 -17.75 -43.29 50.44
C THR A 832 -16.76 -42.58 51.37
N GLY A 833 -17.19 -42.29 52.61
CA GLY A 833 -16.34 -42.27 53.81
C GLY A 833 -15.05 -41.44 53.82
N THR A 834 -15.16 -40.12 53.98
CA THR A 834 -14.13 -39.25 54.59
C THR A 834 -12.70 -39.41 54.08
N LYS A 835 -12.39 -38.85 52.91
CA LYS A 835 -11.04 -38.42 52.50
C LYS A 835 -11.11 -37.21 51.57
N LYS A 836 -9.96 -36.57 51.39
CA LYS A 836 -9.75 -35.37 50.56
C LYS A 836 -10.04 -35.63 49.08
N HIS A 837 -10.16 -34.56 48.29
CA HIS A 837 -10.00 -34.65 46.84
C HIS A 837 -8.60 -35.18 46.52
N HIS A 838 -8.49 -36.03 45.49
CA HIS A 838 -7.20 -36.46 44.97
C HIS A 838 -6.81 -35.54 43.81
N PHE A 839 -5.72 -34.81 43.99
CA PHE A 839 -5.12 -33.95 42.97
C PHE A 839 -3.93 -34.68 42.36
N GLU A 840 -4.04 -35.03 41.07
CA GLU A 840 -2.99 -35.69 40.30
C GLU A 840 -2.37 -34.67 39.35
N LEU A 841 -1.05 -34.50 39.39
CA LEU A 841 -0.34 -33.60 38.47
C LEU A 841 -0.24 -34.28 37.10
N LEU A 842 -0.89 -33.69 36.09
CA LEU A 842 -0.97 -34.21 34.72
C LEU A 842 0.15 -33.66 33.82
N ALA A 843 0.55 -32.41 34.04
CA ALA A 843 1.60 -31.73 33.29
C ALA A 843 2.18 -30.56 34.10
N GLU A 844 3.43 -30.24 33.84
CA GLU A 844 4.19 -29.13 34.39
C GLU A 844 4.89 -28.43 33.23
N LEU A 845 4.62 -27.14 33.06
CA LEU A 845 5.12 -26.33 31.94
C LEU A 845 6.16 -25.36 32.50
N GLU A 846 7.44 -25.69 32.30
CA GLU A 846 8.59 -24.91 32.78
C GLU A 846 8.79 -23.64 31.94
N HIS A 847 9.18 -22.54 32.60
CA HIS A 847 9.50 -21.25 31.98
C HIS A 847 10.84 -20.74 32.53
N ASP A 848 11.53 -19.87 31.80
CA ASP A 848 12.78 -19.24 32.28
C ASP A 848 12.54 -18.26 33.45
N VAL A 849 11.32 -17.72 33.58
CA VAL A 849 10.96 -16.59 34.45
C VAL A 849 9.56 -16.77 35.04
N SER A 850 9.34 -16.21 36.24
CA SER A 850 8.06 -16.15 36.95
C SER A 850 6.87 -15.82 36.05
N VAL A 851 5.79 -16.60 36.17
CA VAL A 851 4.57 -16.46 35.37
C VAL A 851 3.51 -15.68 36.15
N ASP A 852 2.99 -14.59 35.57
CA ASP A 852 2.06 -13.68 36.22
C ASP A 852 0.60 -13.88 35.79
N THR A 853 0.37 -14.42 34.58
CA THR A 853 -0.98 -14.67 34.06
C THR A 853 -1.03 -15.88 33.14
N ILE A 854 -2.18 -16.56 33.12
CA ILE A 854 -2.51 -17.65 32.19
C ILE A 854 -3.94 -17.54 31.69
N SER A 855 -4.18 -18.04 30.48
CA SER A 855 -5.52 -18.21 29.90
C SER A 855 -5.58 -19.44 28.98
N LEU A 856 -6.79 -19.95 28.75
CA LEU A 856 -7.06 -21.15 27.96
C LEU A 856 -7.88 -20.77 26.72
N ASN A 857 -7.69 -21.49 25.60
CA ASN A 857 -8.58 -21.36 24.47
C ASN A 857 -9.94 -22.06 24.74
N SER A 858 -10.97 -21.78 23.95
CA SER A 858 -12.34 -22.31 24.20
C SER A 858 -12.46 -23.83 24.11
N ALA A 859 -11.45 -24.52 23.55
CA ALA A 859 -11.36 -25.99 23.54
C ALA A 859 -10.51 -26.56 24.70
N SER A 860 -9.76 -25.71 25.42
CA SER A 860 -8.66 -26.08 26.32
C SER A 860 -7.66 -27.08 25.74
N THR A 861 -7.36 -26.92 24.44
CA THR A 861 -6.24 -27.55 23.75
C THR A 861 -4.98 -26.69 23.80
N LEU A 862 -5.13 -25.37 23.96
CA LEU A 862 -4.03 -24.41 24.03
C LEU A 862 -4.08 -23.61 25.33
N LEU A 863 -2.89 -23.30 25.86
CA LEU A 863 -2.68 -22.38 26.97
C LEU A 863 -1.78 -21.24 26.52
N VAL A 864 -2.10 -20.02 26.96
CA VAL A 864 -1.19 -18.86 26.86
C VAL A 864 -0.74 -18.49 28.26
N SER A 865 0.55 -18.22 28.44
CA SER A 865 1.13 -17.68 29.67
C SER A 865 1.87 -16.38 29.39
N GLY A 866 1.86 -15.47 30.36
CA GLY A 866 2.61 -14.21 30.34
C GLY A 866 3.57 -14.11 31.51
N THR A 867 4.83 -13.76 31.25
CA THR A 867 5.88 -13.65 32.28
C THR A 867 6.18 -12.21 32.68
N LYS A 868 6.89 -12.09 33.80
CA LYS A 868 7.42 -10.81 34.33
C LYS A 868 8.37 -10.07 33.37
N GLU A 869 9.07 -10.78 32.49
CA GLU A 869 9.99 -10.18 31.50
C GLU A 869 9.32 -9.89 30.15
N GLY A 870 7.99 -9.88 30.08
CA GLY A 870 7.26 -9.47 28.89
C GLY A 870 7.16 -10.53 27.79
N ILE A 871 7.46 -11.78 28.13
CA ILE A 871 7.38 -12.93 27.21
C ILE A 871 5.97 -13.53 27.28
N ILE A 872 5.35 -13.67 26.12
CA ILE A 872 4.17 -14.52 25.90
C ILE A 872 4.63 -15.89 25.42
N ASN A 873 4.13 -16.96 26.03
CA ASN A 873 4.36 -18.32 25.58
C ASN A 873 3.02 -18.97 25.22
N ILE A 874 2.98 -19.66 24.09
CA ILE A 874 1.81 -20.41 23.61
C ILE A 874 2.16 -21.90 23.70
N TRP A 875 1.32 -22.68 24.39
CA TRP A 875 1.54 -24.09 24.69
C TRP A 875 0.42 -24.95 24.12
N ASP A 876 0.77 -26.11 23.55
CA ASP A 876 -0.18 -27.18 23.23
C ASP A 876 -0.33 -28.10 24.47
N LEU A 877 -1.55 -28.17 25.00
CA LEU A 877 -1.90 -28.97 26.18
C LEU A 877 -2.18 -30.45 25.86
N THR A 878 -2.25 -30.82 24.58
CA THR A 878 -2.44 -32.21 24.13
C THR A 878 -1.11 -32.96 24.04
N THR A 879 -0.03 -32.25 23.71
CA THR A 879 1.35 -32.76 23.67
C THR A 879 2.23 -32.29 24.84
N ALA A 880 1.78 -31.29 25.61
CA ALA A 880 2.55 -30.58 26.63
C ALA A 880 3.84 -29.91 26.08
N THR A 881 3.77 -29.37 24.87
CA THR A 881 4.91 -28.71 24.18
C THR A 881 4.65 -27.23 23.95
N MET A 882 5.69 -26.41 24.15
CA MET A 882 5.66 -25.01 23.73
C MET A 882 5.62 -24.92 22.20
N LEU A 883 4.73 -24.08 21.67
CA LEU A 883 4.60 -23.78 20.24
C LEU A 883 5.40 -22.51 19.88
N HIS A 884 5.27 -21.47 20.69
CA HIS A 884 5.90 -20.16 20.47
C HIS A 884 6.35 -19.52 21.78
N GLN A 885 7.53 -18.89 21.77
CA GLN A 885 8.09 -18.02 22.83
C GLN A 885 8.32 -16.63 22.22
N ILE A 886 7.62 -15.61 22.73
CA ILE A 886 7.52 -14.30 22.06
C ILE A 886 7.78 -13.17 23.05
N SER A 887 8.95 -12.54 22.97
CA SER A 887 9.31 -11.33 23.73
C SER A 887 8.53 -10.12 23.18
N CYS A 888 7.27 -9.95 23.59
CA CYS A 888 6.40 -8.93 23.03
C CYS A 888 6.31 -7.63 23.85
N HIS A 889 6.56 -7.64 25.17
CA HIS A 889 6.53 -6.46 26.03
C HIS A 889 7.90 -6.18 26.67
N SER A 890 8.18 -4.96 27.10
CA SER A 890 9.45 -4.58 27.75
C SER A 890 9.40 -4.65 29.29
N GLY A 891 8.54 -5.51 29.84
CA GLY A 891 8.20 -5.59 31.26
C GLY A 891 6.97 -6.45 31.48
N THR A 892 6.44 -6.48 32.70
CA THR A 892 5.44 -7.46 33.18
C THR A 892 4.23 -7.59 32.24
N VAL A 893 3.90 -8.82 31.83
CA VAL A 893 2.60 -9.12 31.18
C VAL A 893 1.51 -9.17 32.24
N TYR A 894 0.60 -8.21 32.23
CA TYR A 894 -0.49 -8.14 33.23
C TYR A 894 -1.68 -9.03 32.89
N ASN A 895 -2.03 -9.14 31.61
CA ASN A 895 -3.09 -10.03 31.16
C ASN A 895 -2.83 -10.58 29.76
N ALA A 896 -3.30 -11.80 29.50
CA ALA A 896 -3.25 -12.43 28.19
C ALA A 896 -4.50 -13.30 28.00
N ALA A 897 -5.09 -13.31 26.80
CA ALA A 897 -6.26 -14.12 26.49
C ALA A 897 -6.33 -14.48 25.00
N PHE A 898 -6.87 -15.65 24.69
CA PHE A 898 -7.23 -16.02 23.33
C PHE A 898 -8.46 -15.25 22.84
N SER A 899 -8.59 -15.08 21.53
CA SER A 899 -9.83 -14.64 20.87
C SER A 899 -10.88 -15.77 20.89
N PRO A 900 -12.18 -15.46 20.72
CA PRO A 900 -13.23 -16.48 20.66
C PRO A 900 -13.02 -17.53 19.55
N ASP A 901 -12.43 -17.13 18.41
CA ASP A 901 -12.06 -18.04 17.32
C ASP A 901 -10.79 -18.88 17.60
N SER A 902 -10.12 -18.65 18.73
CA SER A 902 -8.87 -19.27 19.16
C SER A 902 -7.67 -19.10 18.21
N ARG A 903 -7.73 -18.18 17.24
CA ARG A 903 -6.64 -17.91 16.28
C ARG A 903 -5.68 -16.80 16.70
N HIS A 904 -6.09 -15.97 17.65
CA HIS A 904 -5.33 -14.81 18.09
C HIS A 904 -5.13 -14.85 19.61
N VAL A 905 -4.04 -14.25 20.10
CA VAL A 905 -3.85 -13.86 21.49
C VAL A 905 -3.79 -12.35 21.56
N LEU A 906 -4.46 -11.76 22.55
CA LEU A 906 -4.25 -10.38 22.99
C LEU A 906 -3.47 -10.41 24.31
N SER A 907 -2.44 -9.57 24.42
CA SER A 907 -1.67 -9.34 25.65
C SER A 907 -1.61 -7.86 26.01
N THR A 908 -1.52 -7.57 27.31
CA THR A 908 -1.29 -6.21 27.83
C THR A 908 -0.13 -6.18 28.81
N GLY A 909 0.73 -5.17 28.68
CA GLY A 909 2.00 -5.10 29.39
C GLY A 909 2.26 -3.80 30.14
N GLU A 910 3.31 -3.85 30.96
CA GLU A 910 3.90 -2.71 31.69
C GLU A 910 4.45 -1.61 30.76
N ASP A 911 4.71 -1.95 29.48
CA ASP A 911 5.11 -1.03 28.40
C ASP A 911 3.97 -0.14 27.86
N GLY A 912 2.79 -0.15 28.49
CA GLY A 912 1.63 0.61 28.04
C GLY A 912 0.96 0.06 26.78
N CYS A 913 1.41 -1.07 26.24
CA CYS A 913 0.94 -1.59 24.96
C CYS A 913 -0.14 -2.67 25.10
N LEU A 914 -1.01 -2.73 24.09
CA LEU A 914 -1.93 -3.84 23.81
C LEU A 914 -1.44 -4.51 22.51
N LYS A 915 -1.16 -5.81 22.53
CA LYS A 915 -0.51 -6.52 21.40
C LYS A 915 -1.31 -7.76 20.99
N VAL A 916 -1.60 -7.87 19.69
CA VAL A 916 -2.33 -9.01 19.09
C VAL A 916 -1.34 -9.90 18.34
N ILE A 917 -1.37 -11.20 18.59
CA ILE A 917 -0.43 -12.20 18.09
C ILE A 917 -1.20 -13.33 17.37
N ASP A 918 -0.69 -13.81 16.24
CA ASP A 918 -1.18 -15.00 15.55
C ASP A 918 -0.78 -16.28 16.30
N VAL A 919 -1.75 -17.12 16.66
CA VAL A 919 -1.51 -18.35 17.44
C VAL A 919 -0.77 -19.42 16.62
N GLN A 920 -0.88 -19.39 15.30
CA GLN A 920 -0.26 -20.40 14.43
C GLN A 920 1.17 -20.04 14.05
N THR A 921 1.44 -18.78 13.68
CA THR A 921 2.77 -18.34 13.21
C THR A 921 3.62 -17.66 14.27
N GLY A 922 3.03 -17.26 15.41
CA GLY A 922 3.72 -16.47 16.43
C GLY A 922 3.97 -15.02 16.03
N MET A 923 3.45 -14.58 14.88
CA MET A 923 3.66 -13.22 14.37
C MET A 923 2.82 -12.19 15.13
N LEU A 924 3.39 -11.02 15.40
CA LEU A 924 2.67 -9.85 15.89
C LEU A 924 1.77 -9.29 14.77
N ILE A 925 0.45 -9.28 14.99
CA ILE A 925 -0.57 -8.77 14.05
C ILE A 925 -1.06 -7.35 14.42
N SER A 926 -0.91 -6.90 15.67
CA SER A 926 -1.18 -5.49 16.02
C SER A 926 -0.44 -5.08 17.29
N SER A 927 -0.13 -3.78 17.40
CA SER A 927 0.48 -3.19 18.60
C SER A 927 -0.02 -1.76 18.78
N MET A 928 -0.93 -1.56 19.73
CA MET A 928 -1.48 -0.25 20.09
C MET A 928 -0.83 0.25 21.39
N THR A 929 -0.58 1.55 21.48
CA THR A 929 0.05 2.21 22.64
C THR A 929 -0.97 3.03 23.42
N SER A 930 -0.94 2.95 24.76
CA SER A 930 -1.80 3.72 25.66
C SER A 930 -0.98 4.51 26.68
N GLU A 931 -1.54 5.63 27.18
CA GLU A 931 -0.86 6.53 28.14
C GLU A 931 -0.50 5.84 29.47
N HIS A 932 -1.27 4.83 29.85
CA HIS A 932 -1.16 4.12 31.13
C HIS A 932 -1.35 2.62 30.92
N PRO A 933 -0.55 1.74 31.55
CA PRO A 933 -0.65 0.29 31.36
C PRO A 933 -2.05 -0.28 31.61
N GLN A 934 -2.46 -1.22 30.75
CA GLN A 934 -3.74 -1.91 30.88
C GLN A 934 -3.56 -3.17 31.73
N ARG A 935 -4.23 -3.22 32.89
CA ARG A 935 -4.04 -4.24 33.93
C ARG A 935 -4.95 -5.46 33.76
N CYS A 936 -6.13 -5.28 33.17
CA CYS A 936 -7.04 -6.36 32.80
C CYS A 936 -7.85 -5.97 31.56
N PHE A 937 -8.42 -6.93 30.85
CA PHE A 937 -9.27 -6.66 29.68
C PHE A 937 -10.25 -7.80 29.38
N LEU A 938 -11.22 -7.51 28.53
CA LEU A 938 -12.11 -8.44 27.82
C LEU A 938 -12.12 -8.08 26.34
N TRP A 939 -12.37 -9.05 25.45
CA TRP A 939 -12.49 -8.80 24.00
C TRP A 939 -13.38 -9.85 23.30
N ASP A 940 -14.02 -9.47 22.19
CA ASP A 940 -14.67 -10.39 21.25
C ASP A 940 -13.76 -10.76 20.06
N GLY A 941 -12.59 -10.13 19.97
CA GLY A 941 -11.65 -10.23 18.86
C GLY A 941 -11.56 -8.94 18.04
N ASN A 942 -12.64 -8.16 17.89
CA ASN A 942 -12.70 -6.90 17.15
C ASN A 942 -12.61 -5.67 18.06
N CYS A 943 -13.26 -5.72 19.22
CA CYS A 943 -13.29 -4.69 20.23
C CYS A 943 -12.65 -5.18 21.53
N VAL A 944 -12.03 -4.28 22.29
CA VAL A 944 -11.47 -4.57 23.62
C VAL A 944 -12.05 -3.60 24.64
N LEU A 945 -12.52 -4.12 25.78
CA LEU A 945 -12.77 -3.31 26.98
C LEU A 945 -11.61 -3.56 27.95
N ALA A 946 -10.71 -2.57 28.10
CA ALA A 946 -9.52 -2.66 28.93
C ALA A 946 -9.63 -1.74 30.16
N GLY A 947 -9.05 -2.16 31.29
CA GLY A 947 -8.96 -1.38 32.52
C GLY A 947 -7.54 -0.91 32.79
N SER A 948 -7.35 0.39 32.99
CA SER A 948 -6.04 1.03 33.08
C SER A 948 -5.47 1.13 34.50
N GLN A 949 -4.17 1.44 34.59
CA GLN A 949 -3.50 1.83 35.84
C GLN A 949 -4.02 3.18 36.39
N SER A 950 -4.64 4.04 35.57
CA SER A 950 -5.28 5.30 36.01
C SER A 950 -6.68 5.12 36.62
N GLY A 951 -7.32 3.96 36.45
CA GLY A 951 -8.70 3.72 36.90
C GLY A 951 -9.77 3.98 35.83
N GLU A 952 -9.37 4.33 34.61
CA GLU A 952 -10.24 4.43 33.44
C GLU A 952 -10.56 3.04 32.87
N LEU A 953 -11.70 2.94 32.19
CA LEU A 953 -11.99 1.87 31.25
C LEU A 953 -11.89 2.43 29.83
N LEU A 954 -11.07 1.80 28.99
CA LEU A 954 -10.85 2.20 27.60
C LEU A 954 -11.51 1.16 26.68
N VAL A 955 -12.37 1.64 25.78
CA VAL A 955 -12.85 0.82 24.65
C VAL A 955 -11.91 1.01 23.48
N TRP A 956 -11.40 -0.08 22.91
CA TRP A 956 -10.55 -0.08 21.72
C TRP A 956 -11.26 -0.73 20.54
N ASP A 957 -11.07 -0.16 19.36
CA ASP A 957 -11.34 -0.75 18.06
C ASP A 957 -10.02 -1.29 17.48
N LEU A 958 -9.95 -2.60 17.24
CA LEU A 958 -8.75 -3.29 16.75
C LEU A 958 -8.57 -3.20 15.22
N ILE A 959 -9.64 -2.84 14.49
CA ILE A 959 -9.62 -2.64 13.03
C ILE A 959 -9.05 -1.25 12.73
N GLU A 960 -9.52 -0.24 13.46
CA GLU A 960 -9.10 1.17 13.37
C GLU A 960 -7.88 1.48 14.26
N ALA A 961 -7.42 0.51 15.06
CA ALA A 961 -6.28 0.57 15.98
C ALA A 961 -6.30 1.76 16.97
N ARG A 962 -7.49 2.16 17.44
CA ARG A 962 -7.70 3.37 18.27
C ARG A 962 -8.62 3.13 19.47
N VAL A 963 -8.50 4.00 20.47
CA VAL A 963 -9.52 4.14 21.53
C VAL A 963 -10.78 4.75 20.91
N SER A 964 -11.93 4.09 21.05
CA SER A 964 -13.22 4.58 20.59
C SER A 964 -14.00 5.34 21.67
N GLU A 965 -13.77 5.04 22.96
CA GLU A 965 -14.43 5.71 24.10
C GLU A 965 -13.53 5.62 25.36
N ARG A 966 -13.56 6.66 26.21
CA ARG A 966 -12.91 6.67 27.54
C ARG A 966 -13.96 6.83 28.64
N ILE A 967 -14.01 5.88 29.57
CA ILE A 967 -15.00 5.84 30.65
C ILE A 967 -14.28 5.94 31.99
N GLN A 968 -14.48 7.04 32.73
CA GLN A 968 -13.93 7.17 34.09
C GLN A 968 -14.65 6.21 35.06
N GLY A 969 -13.88 5.39 35.79
CA GLY A 969 -14.40 4.44 36.77
C GLY A 969 -13.78 4.58 38.15
N HIS A 970 -12.69 3.85 38.39
CA HIS A 970 -12.01 3.78 39.68
C HIS A 970 -11.11 5.01 39.92
N THR A 971 -10.68 5.20 41.17
CA THR A 971 -9.70 6.25 41.56
C THR A 971 -8.28 5.69 41.76
N GLY A 972 -7.96 4.62 41.04
CA GLY A 972 -6.75 3.79 41.14
C GLY A 972 -6.89 2.59 40.20
N ALA A 973 -5.85 1.77 40.02
CA ALA A 973 -5.83 0.82 38.90
C ALA A 973 -6.99 -0.18 38.91
N VAL A 974 -7.50 -0.48 37.71
CA VAL A 974 -8.54 -1.51 37.51
C VAL A 974 -7.87 -2.87 37.40
N THR A 975 -7.73 -3.55 38.55
CA THR A 975 -6.98 -4.81 38.67
C THR A 975 -7.71 -6.02 38.09
N SER A 976 -9.04 -5.95 38.00
CA SER A 976 -9.88 -7.10 37.64
C SER A 976 -11.18 -6.67 36.96
N ILE A 977 -11.61 -7.48 36.00
CA ILE A 977 -12.84 -7.30 35.22
C ILE A 977 -13.52 -8.65 34.98
N TRP A 978 -14.86 -8.65 34.99
CA TRP A 978 -15.69 -9.81 34.68
C TRP A 978 -16.91 -9.36 33.87
N MET A 979 -17.45 -10.24 33.03
CA MET A 979 -18.64 -10.01 32.21
C MET A 979 -19.45 -11.30 32.06
N ASN A 980 -20.77 -11.18 31.94
CA ASN A 980 -21.67 -12.30 31.69
C ASN A 980 -21.65 -12.77 30.22
N GLU A 981 -22.13 -13.99 29.95
CA GLU A 981 -22.17 -14.60 28.61
C GLU A 981 -22.96 -13.76 27.58
N GLN A 982 -23.97 -13.00 28.04
CA GLN A 982 -24.76 -12.08 27.23
C GLN A 982 -24.08 -10.72 26.98
N CYS A 983 -22.88 -10.50 27.51
CA CYS A 983 -22.09 -9.27 27.41
C CYS A 983 -22.79 -7.99 27.92
N SER A 984 -23.87 -8.13 28.68
CA SER A 984 -24.81 -7.06 29.07
C SER A 984 -24.58 -6.47 30.47
N SER A 985 -23.83 -7.17 31.33
CA SER A 985 -23.49 -6.77 32.70
C SER A 985 -22.00 -7.02 32.94
N ILE A 986 -21.28 -5.95 33.25
CA ILE A 986 -19.84 -5.98 33.54
C ILE A 986 -19.60 -5.61 35.01
N ILE A 987 -18.56 -6.17 35.61
CA ILE A 987 -18.13 -5.87 36.98
C ILE A 987 -16.62 -5.60 36.96
N THR A 988 -16.18 -4.52 37.59
CA THR A 988 -14.75 -4.19 37.74
C THR A 988 -14.37 -4.07 39.21
N GLY A 989 -13.11 -4.28 39.51
CA GLY A 989 -12.51 -4.15 40.83
C GLY A 989 -11.14 -3.50 40.73
N GLY A 990 -10.76 -2.71 41.75
CA GLY A 990 -9.53 -1.92 41.69
C GLY A 990 -8.81 -1.69 43.01
N GLU A 991 -7.68 -0.98 42.92
CA GLU A 991 -6.82 -0.59 44.04
C GLU A 991 -7.53 0.36 45.03
N ASP A 992 -8.57 1.08 44.58
CA ASP A 992 -9.43 1.92 45.41
C ASP A 992 -10.32 1.14 46.39
N ARG A 993 -10.25 -0.20 46.35
CA ARG A 993 -10.96 -1.19 47.17
C ARG A 993 -12.47 -1.29 46.88
N GLN A 994 -12.92 -0.77 45.73
CA GLN A 994 -14.30 -0.81 45.28
C GLN A 994 -14.55 -1.94 44.28
N ILE A 995 -15.72 -2.58 44.36
CA ILE A 995 -16.35 -3.22 43.20
C ILE A 995 -17.28 -2.21 42.53
N MET A 996 -17.33 -2.21 41.21
CA MET A 996 -18.23 -1.38 40.41
C MET A 996 -19.04 -2.24 39.44
N PHE A 997 -20.34 -2.02 39.41
CA PHE A 997 -21.29 -2.71 38.53
C PHE A 997 -21.65 -1.80 37.37
N TRP A 998 -21.53 -2.32 36.14
CA TRP A 998 -21.74 -1.60 34.91
C TRP A 998 -22.85 -2.25 34.07
N LYS A 999 -23.62 -1.44 33.36
CA LYS A 999 -24.68 -1.89 32.45
C LYS A 999 -24.58 -1.17 31.12
N LEU A 1000 -24.82 -1.91 30.04
CA LEU A 1000 -25.06 -1.30 28.73
C LEU A 1000 -26.38 -0.54 28.72
N GLN A 1001 -26.42 0.58 28.01
CA GLN A 1001 -27.66 1.18 27.53
C GLN A 1001 -27.78 0.86 26.04
N TYR A 1002 -28.94 0.35 25.63
CA TYR A 1002 -29.26 0.10 24.22
C TYR A 1002 -29.92 1.36 23.63
#